data_AF-A0A7C7L9N5-F1
#
_entry.id   AF-A0A7C7L9N5-F1
#
_cell.length_a   1.000
_cell.length_b   1.000
_cell.length_c   1.000
_cell.angle_alpha   90.00
_cell.angle_beta   90.00
_cell.angle_gamma   90.00
#
_symmetry.space_group_name_H-M   'P 1'
#
loop_
_entity.id
_entity.type
_entity.pdbx_description
1 polymer ?
#
loop_
_entity_poly.entity_id
_entity_poly.type
_entity_poly.pdbx_seq_one_letter_code
_entity_poly.pdbx_strand_id
1 'polypeptide(L)'
;MNSQPRTRALICLIGLGISLLLVGAVLVARRQALAQATTTFYTPLSGEAKWEGNWEFSELGADPSQAGTERVIIPFTGTDFALRVRRGNYRGYLFVSIDGEPANRLPCEERGAYLVLTSPDYAPQVATIPVATGLDDGPHVAVVVAERGWDQWPLVGWSVSRTPDTTAYRWALVGLGALGLACLTGVIWWGRPLTLPLRPSPSPRLRRAEEGLGVGKGSLLVATLAAAVAFYFSPWLPLTLISGLALAALILLRLDLGLALVAATAPFYLHPRPLFGKAFSMAEITTLLCALSWGFRQLPVWRNQPTPPSTLDLAALFFVAVAIASLFVAQYSHVALRELRVLIVEPALFYLMLRTSHLDERAVWRIVDLFVLGAVAVAIIGLVQYGLGVNVITAEEGFRRLRSVYGSPNSVGLYLGRALPVLVAVTLFGASRGRRVVYGLAVLPLGLAVLLSFSKGALILGVPLSLLALGVLAGGPWSWASLGAVAVAAAAAIPLLRTPRFASLLDTRSGTTFFRLQLWRSSWMMFRDHPWLGVGLDNFLYHYRGRYILPAAWQEPDISQAHNILLDYATRMGIAGLAAGAWLQVAFWRLALPLRRLADPDRRALALGMMASMVNFLAHGLVDASYFLIDLAFVFFLTLGVVQHLARSETGELEI
;
A
#
# COMPACT_ATOMS: atom_id res chain seq x y z
N MET A 1 -5.97 -43.64 -21.60
CA MET A 1 -6.42 -42.51 -22.47
C MET A 1 -6.69 -41.25 -21.64
N ASN A 2 -5.66 -40.56 -21.11
CA ASN A 2 -5.86 -39.30 -20.36
C ASN A 2 -4.75 -38.25 -20.67
N SER A 3 -4.34 -38.14 -21.94
CA SER A 3 -3.35 -37.15 -22.41
C SER A 3 -3.95 -35.78 -22.75
N GLN A 4 -5.29 -35.68 -22.87
CA GLN A 4 -5.97 -34.45 -23.33
C GLN A 4 -5.67 -33.17 -22.51
N PRO A 5 -5.58 -33.16 -21.17
CA PRO A 5 -5.36 -31.91 -20.43
C PRO A 5 -3.94 -31.36 -20.62
N ARG A 6 -2.93 -32.23 -20.73
CA ARG A 6 -1.53 -31.81 -20.98
C ARG A 6 -1.36 -31.23 -22.38
N THR A 7 -1.99 -31.83 -23.38
CA THR A 7 -1.99 -31.30 -24.75
C THR A 7 -2.67 -29.93 -24.82
N ARG A 8 -3.79 -29.73 -24.13
CA ARG A 8 -4.48 -28.42 -24.05
C ARG A 8 -3.65 -27.36 -23.34
N ALA A 9 -3.01 -27.70 -22.21
CA ALA A 9 -2.10 -26.79 -21.50
C ALA A 9 -0.89 -26.40 -22.37
N LEU A 10 -0.33 -27.35 -23.14
CA LEU A 10 0.78 -27.09 -24.06
C LEU A 10 0.35 -26.18 -25.23
N ILE A 11 -0.84 -26.40 -25.80
CA ILE A 11 -1.41 -25.51 -26.84
C ILE A 11 -1.58 -24.09 -26.30
N CYS A 12 -2.11 -23.94 -25.08
CA CYS A 12 -2.24 -22.63 -24.44
C CYS A 12 -0.87 -21.98 -24.15
N LEU A 13 0.15 -22.77 -23.78
CA LEU A 13 1.50 -22.28 -23.55
C LEU A 13 2.16 -21.79 -24.85
N ILE A 14 2.00 -22.55 -25.94
CA ILE A 14 2.49 -22.17 -27.28
C ILE A 14 1.76 -20.91 -27.76
N GLY A 15 0.43 -20.84 -27.59
CA GLY A 15 -0.38 -19.67 -27.92
C GLY A 15 0.05 -18.43 -27.15
N LEU A 16 0.36 -18.57 -25.85
CA LEU A 16 0.92 -17.49 -25.03
C LEU A 16 2.27 -17.03 -25.58
N GLY A 17 3.17 -17.97 -25.89
CA GLY A 17 4.49 -17.65 -26.48
C GLY A 17 4.40 -16.91 -27.81
N ILE A 18 3.54 -17.37 -28.73
CA ILE A 18 3.29 -16.70 -30.02
C ILE A 18 2.70 -15.31 -29.82
N SER A 19 1.72 -15.15 -28.92
CA SER A 19 1.12 -13.85 -28.63
C SER A 19 2.16 -12.84 -28.15
N LEU A 20 3.08 -13.26 -27.27
CA LEU A 20 4.16 -12.41 -26.76
C LEU A 20 5.16 -12.02 -27.87
N LEU A 21 5.52 -12.96 -28.75
CA LEU A 21 6.38 -12.67 -29.90
C LEU A 21 5.74 -11.67 -30.87
N LEU A 22 4.45 -11.86 -31.19
CA LEU A 22 3.71 -10.95 -32.05
C LEU A 22 3.53 -9.57 -31.42
N VAL A 23 3.30 -9.49 -30.11
CA VAL A 23 3.31 -8.21 -29.37
C VAL A 23 4.65 -7.51 -29.56
N GLY A 24 5.77 -8.23 -29.40
CA GLY A 24 7.11 -7.70 -29.65
C GLY A 24 7.27 -7.14 -31.08
N ALA A 25 6.85 -7.90 -32.10
CA ALA A 25 6.93 -7.46 -33.49
C ALA A 25 6.06 -6.22 -33.77
N VAL A 26 4.82 -6.19 -33.28
CA VAL A 26 3.90 -5.05 -33.43
C VAL A 26 4.44 -3.81 -32.71
N LEU A 27 5.06 -3.96 -31.54
CA LEU A 27 5.70 -2.86 -30.82
C LEU A 27 6.90 -2.29 -31.59
N VAL A 28 7.72 -3.15 -32.21
CA VAL A 28 8.86 -2.71 -33.05
C VAL A 28 8.35 -1.96 -34.28
N ALA A 29 7.36 -2.51 -34.99
CA ALA A 29 6.77 -1.86 -36.16
C ALA A 29 6.12 -0.52 -35.81
N ARG A 30 5.37 -0.46 -34.69
CA ARG A 30 4.79 0.79 -34.18
C ARG A 30 5.88 1.82 -33.86
N ARG A 31 7.00 1.39 -33.25
CA ARG A 31 8.12 2.29 -32.92
C ARG A 31 8.78 2.84 -34.19
N GLN A 32 8.94 2.04 -35.23
CA GLN A 32 9.46 2.49 -36.52
C GLN A 32 8.52 3.49 -37.20
N ALA A 33 7.21 3.26 -37.16
CA ALA A 33 6.23 4.22 -37.67
C ALA A 33 6.31 5.55 -36.91
N LEU A 34 6.37 5.51 -35.57
CA LEU A 34 6.51 6.73 -34.75
C LEU A 34 7.83 7.48 -34.99
N ALA A 35 8.89 6.80 -35.43
CA ALA A 35 10.17 7.42 -35.75
C ALA A 35 10.11 8.30 -37.02
N GLN A 36 9.05 8.20 -37.82
CA GLN A 36 8.81 9.06 -38.98
C GLN A 36 8.10 10.37 -38.62
N ALA A 37 7.76 10.59 -37.34
CA ALA A 37 7.11 11.81 -36.91
C ALA A 37 8.03 13.02 -37.10
N THR A 38 7.52 14.04 -37.79
CA THR A 38 8.19 15.34 -37.89
C THR A 38 7.70 16.26 -36.77
N THR A 39 8.60 16.76 -35.95
CA THR A 39 8.30 17.69 -34.86
C THR A 39 9.00 19.03 -35.09
N THR A 40 8.25 20.11 -35.05
CA THR A 40 8.76 21.48 -35.14
C THR A 40 8.61 22.17 -33.79
N PHE A 41 9.65 22.88 -33.36
CA PHE A 41 9.67 23.62 -32.09
C PHE A 41 9.60 25.12 -32.34
N TYR A 42 8.81 25.81 -31.52
CA TYR A 42 8.62 27.25 -31.57
C TYR A 42 8.90 27.87 -30.20
N THR A 43 9.36 29.10 -30.19
CA THR A 43 9.48 29.92 -28.97
C THR A 43 8.46 31.05 -29.03
N PRO A 44 8.17 31.72 -27.90
CA PRO A 44 7.32 32.91 -27.89
C PRO A 44 7.81 34.04 -28.82
N LEU A 45 9.10 34.07 -29.16
CA LEU A 45 9.70 35.08 -30.05
C LEU A 45 9.67 34.68 -31.53
N SER A 46 9.62 33.39 -31.85
CA SER A 46 9.70 32.88 -33.22
C SER A 46 8.40 32.30 -33.77
N GLY A 47 7.48 31.90 -32.89
CA GLY A 47 6.22 31.26 -33.26
C GLY A 47 5.08 32.26 -33.49
N GLU A 48 4.20 31.93 -34.43
CA GLU A 48 2.96 32.67 -34.64
C GLU A 48 2.02 32.43 -33.44
N ALA A 49 1.69 33.51 -32.73
CA ALA A 49 0.77 33.48 -31.60
C ALA A 49 0.18 34.88 -31.35
N LYS A 50 -1.09 34.94 -30.95
CA LYS A 50 -1.74 36.16 -30.49
C LYS A 50 -1.75 36.17 -28.96
N TRP A 51 -1.11 37.18 -28.38
CA TRP A 51 -0.96 37.35 -26.94
C TRP A 51 -1.96 38.39 -26.41
N GLU A 52 -2.68 38.05 -25.34
CA GLU A 52 -3.67 38.89 -24.67
C GLU A 52 -3.31 39.01 -23.19
N GLY A 53 -3.35 40.24 -22.65
CA GLY A 53 -2.86 40.56 -21.30
C GLY A 53 -1.41 41.06 -21.28
N ASN A 54 -0.86 41.22 -20.07
CA ASN A 54 0.47 41.80 -19.87
C ASN A 54 1.53 40.69 -19.79
N TRP A 55 1.99 40.22 -20.94
CA TRP A 55 3.09 39.25 -21.03
C TRP A 55 4.45 39.95 -21.15
N GLU A 56 5.45 39.44 -20.46
CA GLU A 56 6.86 39.77 -20.69
C GLU A 56 7.52 38.69 -21.56
N PHE A 57 8.47 39.09 -22.41
CA PHE A 57 9.14 38.20 -23.36
C PHE A 57 10.64 38.32 -23.25
N SER A 58 11.34 37.18 -23.26
CA SER A 58 12.79 37.10 -23.34
C SER A 58 13.23 35.79 -23.99
N GLU A 59 14.54 35.57 -24.10
CA GLU A 59 15.10 34.28 -24.51
C GLU A 59 14.71 33.12 -23.58
N LEU A 60 14.30 33.43 -22.34
CA LEU A 60 13.82 32.43 -21.38
C LEU A 60 12.40 31.93 -21.68
N GLY A 61 11.63 32.65 -22.49
CA GLY A 61 10.23 32.35 -22.81
C GLY A 61 9.30 33.55 -22.60
N ALA A 62 8.04 33.25 -22.35
CA ALA A 62 7.00 34.22 -22.01
C ALA A 62 6.63 34.10 -20.52
N ASP A 63 6.52 35.24 -19.85
CA ASP A 63 6.18 35.34 -18.44
C ASP A 63 4.86 36.09 -18.24
N PRO A 64 3.86 35.49 -17.58
CA PRO A 64 2.58 36.14 -17.34
C PRO A 64 2.67 37.13 -16.19
N SER A 65 1.84 38.17 -16.18
CA SER A 65 1.75 39.07 -15.03
C SER A 65 1.05 38.42 -13.82
N GLN A 66 1.07 39.12 -12.69
CA GLN A 66 0.36 38.71 -11.47
C GLN A 66 -1.18 38.75 -11.61
N ALA A 67 -1.72 39.37 -12.66
CA ALA A 67 -3.16 39.50 -12.86
C ALA A 67 -3.86 38.14 -13.09
N GLY A 68 -3.17 37.14 -13.64
CA GLY A 68 -3.68 35.77 -13.82
C GLY A 68 -4.80 35.65 -14.85
N THR A 69 -4.80 36.55 -15.84
CA THR A 69 -5.77 36.56 -16.96
C THR A 69 -5.09 36.46 -18.32
N GLU A 70 -3.78 36.25 -18.29
CA GLU A 70 -2.89 36.18 -19.44
C GLU A 70 -3.24 34.98 -20.31
N ARG A 71 -3.52 35.29 -21.57
CA ARG A 71 -3.98 34.32 -22.56
C ARG A 71 -3.10 34.38 -23.79
N VAL A 72 -2.83 33.22 -24.38
CA VAL A 72 -2.18 33.12 -25.69
C VAL A 72 -2.98 32.19 -26.59
N ILE A 73 -3.14 32.59 -27.85
CA ILE A 73 -3.83 31.86 -28.90
C ILE A 73 -2.79 31.47 -29.95
N ILE A 74 -2.58 30.17 -30.14
CA ILE A 74 -1.51 29.61 -30.95
C ILE A 74 -2.15 28.82 -32.10
N PRO A 75 -2.17 29.36 -33.34
CA PRO A 75 -2.53 28.57 -34.50
C PRO A 75 -1.43 27.54 -34.79
N PHE A 76 -1.83 26.33 -35.17
CA PHE A 76 -0.88 25.30 -35.61
C PHE A 76 -1.48 24.37 -36.67
N THR A 77 -0.64 23.60 -37.34
CA THR A 77 -1.09 22.59 -38.32
C THR A 77 -0.37 21.26 -38.10
N GLY A 78 -1.10 20.26 -37.62
CA GLY A 78 -0.58 18.91 -37.37
C GLY A 78 -1.47 18.13 -36.40
N THR A 79 -1.05 16.91 -36.08
CA THR A 79 -1.86 15.93 -35.34
C THR A 79 -1.64 15.98 -33.83
N ASP A 80 -0.55 16.61 -33.36
CA ASP A 80 -0.17 16.64 -31.95
C ASP A 80 0.39 18.01 -31.55
N PHE A 81 0.06 18.41 -30.32
CA PHE A 81 0.48 19.67 -29.72
C PHE A 81 1.05 19.44 -28.32
N ALA A 82 2.21 20.02 -28.04
CA ALA A 82 2.85 19.95 -26.73
C ALA A 82 3.39 21.30 -26.30
N LEU A 83 3.35 21.57 -24.99
CA LEU A 83 3.90 22.79 -24.40
C LEU A 83 5.27 22.49 -23.80
N ARG A 84 6.24 23.34 -24.12
CA ARG A 84 7.55 23.36 -23.48
C ARG A 84 7.48 24.36 -22.33
N VAL A 85 7.53 23.85 -21.11
CA VAL A 85 7.29 24.64 -19.91
C VAL A 85 8.48 24.58 -18.97
N ARG A 86 8.74 25.69 -18.27
CA ARG A 86 9.64 25.71 -17.12
C ARG A 86 8.81 25.30 -15.91
N ARG A 87 9.35 24.42 -15.07
CA ARG A 87 8.70 23.88 -13.87
C ARG A 87 9.66 23.94 -12.71
N GLY A 88 9.16 24.02 -11.48
CA GLY A 88 10.02 24.12 -10.31
C GLY A 88 9.26 24.11 -8.99
N ASN A 89 9.91 24.57 -7.92
CA ASN A 89 9.30 24.73 -6.60
C ASN A 89 8.46 26.02 -6.50
N TYR A 90 7.42 26.10 -7.33
CA TYR A 90 6.45 27.19 -7.30
C TYR A 90 5.08 26.69 -7.74
N ARG A 91 4.04 27.44 -7.37
CA ARG A 91 2.66 27.16 -7.76
C ARG A 91 2.32 27.91 -9.04
N GLY A 92 1.86 27.18 -10.04
CA GLY A 92 1.25 27.74 -11.24
C GLY A 92 0.57 26.68 -12.09
N TYR A 93 -0.38 27.10 -12.90
CA TYR A 93 -1.15 26.23 -13.79
C TYR A 93 -1.29 26.88 -15.16
N LEU A 94 -1.31 26.07 -16.21
CA LEU A 94 -1.72 26.49 -17.55
C LEU A 94 -2.99 25.74 -17.93
N PHE A 95 -4.08 26.45 -18.14
CA PHE A 95 -5.31 25.87 -18.68
C PHE A 95 -5.22 25.83 -20.19
N VAL A 96 -5.51 24.69 -20.81
CA VAL A 96 -5.34 24.52 -22.25
C VAL A 96 -6.58 23.91 -22.90
N SER A 97 -7.03 24.54 -23.98
CA SER A 97 -8.03 23.98 -24.90
C SER A 97 -7.51 23.96 -26.32
N ILE A 98 -7.97 22.99 -27.10
CA ILE A 98 -7.73 22.87 -28.54
C ILE A 98 -9.10 22.96 -29.22
N ASP A 99 -9.26 23.89 -30.15
CA ASP A 99 -10.50 24.11 -30.91
C ASP A 99 -11.75 24.32 -30.04
N GLY A 100 -11.55 24.93 -28.86
CA GLY A 100 -12.61 25.18 -27.88
C GLY A 100 -12.85 24.04 -26.89
N GLU A 101 -12.29 22.86 -27.13
CA GLU A 101 -12.44 21.69 -26.26
C GLU A 101 -11.25 21.51 -25.30
N PRO A 102 -11.46 21.00 -24.07
CA PRO A 102 -10.36 20.71 -23.14
C PRO A 102 -9.30 19.78 -23.76
N ALA A 103 -8.03 20.12 -23.59
CA ALA A 103 -6.95 19.36 -24.21
C ALA A 103 -6.91 17.89 -23.75
N ASN A 104 -6.92 16.94 -24.70
CA ASN A 104 -7.23 15.54 -24.46
C ASN A 104 -6.13 14.70 -23.77
N ARG A 105 -4.96 15.28 -23.48
CA ARG A 105 -3.86 14.62 -22.74
C ARG A 105 -3.61 15.19 -21.35
N LEU A 106 -4.34 16.23 -20.95
CA LEU A 106 -4.19 16.86 -19.65
C LEU A 106 -5.32 16.41 -18.70
N PRO A 107 -5.06 16.34 -17.38
CA PRO A 107 -6.13 16.21 -16.39
C PRO A 107 -7.13 17.36 -16.53
N CYS A 108 -8.39 17.08 -16.25
CA CYS A 108 -9.48 18.04 -16.45
C CYS A 108 -10.27 18.23 -15.16
N GLU A 109 -10.53 19.49 -14.83
CA GLU A 109 -11.48 19.89 -13.78
C GLU A 109 -12.65 20.69 -14.40
N GLU A 110 -13.54 21.22 -13.56
CA GLU A 110 -14.74 21.95 -14.01
C GLU A 110 -14.41 23.17 -14.90
N ARG A 111 -13.23 23.78 -14.73
CA ARG A 111 -12.75 24.92 -15.54
C ARG A 111 -12.12 24.53 -16.87
N GLY A 112 -11.81 23.25 -17.08
CA GLY A 112 -11.12 22.75 -18.27
C GLY A 112 -9.87 21.94 -17.95
N ALA A 113 -9.10 21.62 -19.00
CA ALA A 113 -7.88 20.84 -18.88
C ALA A 113 -6.71 21.70 -18.42
N TYR A 114 -5.90 21.19 -17.49
CA TYR A 114 -4.84 21.96 -16.84
C TYR A 114 -3.50 21.23 -16.83
N LEU A 115 -2.42 22.02 -16.89
CA LEU A 115 -1.04 21.59 -16.75
C LEU A 115 -0.45 22.19 -15.47
N VAL A 116 0.16 21.35 -14.65
CA VAL A 116 0.78 21.75 -13.37
C VAL A 116 2.22 22.20 -13.58
N LEU A 117 2.57 23.42 -13.15
CA LEU A 117 3.92 23.97 -13.27
C LEU A 117 4.84 23.61 -12.10
N THR A 118 4.28 23.19 -10.96
CA THR A 118 5.07 22.61 -9.86
C THR A 118 5.76 21.34 -10.35
N SER A 119 7.07 21.22 -10.21
CA SER A 119 7.79 20.01 -10.63
C SER A 119 7.55 18.83 -9.67
N PRO A 120 7.57 17.58 -10.17
CA PRO A 120 7.27 16.41 -9.34
C PRO A 120 8.20 16.24 -8.13
N ASP A 121 9.45 16.70 -8.22
CA ASP A 121 10.51 16.60 -7.22
C ASP A 121 10.98 17.96 -6.68
N TYR A 122 10.25 19.04 -7.01
CA TYR A 122 10.60 20.43 -6.73
C TYR A 122 11.90 20.92 -7.39
N ALA A 123 12.57 20.11 -8.22
CA ALA A 123 13.74 20.56 -8.96
C ALA A 123 13.34 21.47 -10.14
N PRO A 124 14.05 22.57 -10.40
CA PRO A 124 13.86 23.37 -11.61
C PRO A 124 14.15 22.54 -12.86
N GLN A 125 13.22 22.49 -13.81
CA GLN A 125 13.38 21.76 -15.06
C GLN A 125 12.58 22.39 -16.20
N VAL A 126 13.09 22.28 -17.42
CA VAL A 126 12.32 22.58 -18.64
C VAL A 126 11.86 21.27 -19.26
N ALA A 127 10.55 21.10 -19.40
CA ALA A 127 9.96 19.86 -19.89
C ALA A 127 8.99 20.13 -21.04
N THR A 128 9.02 19.28 -22.06
CA THR A 128 7.99 19.27 -23.11
C THR A 128 6.89 18.30 -22.69
N ILE A 129 5.70 18.83 -22.41
CA ILE A 129 4.54 18.08 -21.93
C ILE A 129 3.54 17.95 -23.09
N PRO A 130 3.21 16.73 -23.53
CA PRO A 130 2.13 16.51 -24.50
C PRO A 130 0.80 17.03 -23.96
N VAL A 131 0.13 17.87 -24.73
CA VAL A 131 -1.13 18.52 -24.34
C VAL A 131 -2.30 17.97 -25.15
N ALA A 132 -2.10 17.75 -26.45
CA ALA A 132 -3.07 17.08 -27.30
C ALA A 132 -2.39 16.12 -28.27
N THR A 133 -3.04 14.99 -28.55
CA THR A 133 -2.57 13.99 -29.53
C THR A 133 -3.74 13.36 -30.27
N GLY A 134 -3.49 12.88 -31.49
CA GLY A 134 -4.51 12.22 -32.30
C GLY A 134 -5.60 13.18 -32.77
N LEU A 135 -5.22 14.42 -33.06
CA LEU A 135 -6.05 15.38 -33.78
C LEU A 135 -6.05 15.03 -35.28
N ASP A 136 -7.04 15.54 -36.02
CA ASP A 136 -7.05 15.43 -37.48
C ASP A 136 -5.82 16.13 -38.08
N ASP A 137 -5.29 15.66 -39.22
CA ASP A 137 -4.17 16.37 -39.87
C ASP A 137 -4.70 17.63 -40.56
N GLY A 138 -4.60 18.78 -39.87
CA GLY A 138 -5.17 20.03 -40.34
C GLY A 138 -4.84 21.23 -39.46
N PRO A 139 -5.43 22.40 -39.74
CA PRO A 139 -5.28 23.59 -38.92
C PRO A 139 -6.09 23.47 -37.63
N HIS A 140 -5.47 23.86 -36.51
CA HIS A 140 -6.04 23.85 -35.17
C HIS A 140 -5.65 25.12 -34.42
N VAL A 141 -6.39 25.43 -33.36
CA VAL A 141 -6.11 26.56 -32.48
C VAL A 141 -5.96 26.08 -31.05
N ALA A 142 -4.76 26.26 -30.48
CA ALA A 142 -4.52 26.07 -29.07
C ALA A 142 -4.73 27.38 -28.30
N VAL A 143 -5.51 27.34 -27.23
CA VAL A 143 -5.68 28.46 -26.29
C VAL A 143 -5.06 28.07 -24.96
N VAL A 144 -4.10 28.86 -24.49
CA VAL A 144 -3.44 28.66 -23.19
C VAL A 144 -3.73 29.86 -22.30
N VAL A 145 -4.23 29.61 -21.10
CA VAL A 145 -4.51 30.63 -20.08
C VAL A 145 -3.65 30.36 -18.86
N ALA A 146 -2.85 31.34 -18.46
CA ALA A 146 -1.95 31.21 -17.32
C ALA A 146 -2.65 31.57 -16.01
N GLU A 147 -2.49 30.72 -15.00
CA GLU A 147 -2.86 31.02 -13.62
C GLU A 147 -1.60 30.96 -12.75
N ARG A 148 -1.16 32.13 -12.27
CA ARG A 148 0.11 32.33 -11.55
C ARG A 148 1.34 31.99 -12.41
N GLY A 149 2.49 31.77 -11.76
CA GLY A 149 3.75 31.45 -12.43
C GLY A 149 4.52 32.67 -12.95
N TRP A 150 4.11 33.89 -12.61
CA TRP A 150 4.86 35.11 -12.86
C TRP A 150 6.25 35.06 -12.20
N ASP A 151 7.22 35.78 -12.75
CA ASP A 151 8.64 35.76 -12.39
C ASP A 151 9.31 34.37 -12.58
N GLN A 152 8.62 33.40 -13.19
CA GLN A 152 9.14 32.04 -13.41
C GLN A 152 9.34 31.71 -14.88
N TRP A 153 8.93 32.58 -15.80
CA TRP A 153 9.02 32.37 -17.24
C TRP A 153 8.42 31.00 -17.66
N PRO A 154 7.16 30.69 -17.28
CA PRO A 154 6.65 29.32 -17.30
C PRO A 154 6.47 28.76 -18.71
N LEU A 155 6.20 29.60 -19.72
CA LEU A 155 5.99 29.16 -21.10
C LEU A 155 7.25 29.38 -21.94
N VAL A 156 8.06 28.33 -22.09
CA VAL A 156 9.32 28.37 -22.86
C VAL A 156 9.07 28.26 -24.37
N GLY A 157 7.96 27.60 -24.76
CA GLY A 157 7.59 27.42 -26.15
C GLY A 157 6.59 26.30 -26.35
N TRP A 158 6.43 25.85 -27.58
CA TRP A 158 5.56 24.73 -27.93
C TRP A 158 6.16 23.91 -29.07
N SER A 159 5.63 22.70 -29.25
CA SER A 159 5.99 21.86 -30.37
C SER A 159 4.77 21.27 -31.05
N VAL A 160 4.80 21.23 -32.37
CA VAL A 160 3.77 20.65 -33.21
C VAL A 160 4.36 19.43 -33.87
N SER A 161 3.64 18.32 -33.85
CA SER A 161 4.07 17.11 -34.56
C SER A 161 3.00 16.64 -35.55
N ARG A 162 3.45 16.01 -36.63
CA ARG A 162 2.62 15.14 -37.45
C ARG A 162 3.05 13.70 -37.18
N THR A 163 2.31 12.99 -36.35
CA THR A 163 2.55 11.58 -36.07
C THR A 163 1.73 10.71 -37.02
N PRO A 164 2.33 9.66 -37.60
CA PRO A 164 1.58 8.71 -38.42
C PRO A 164 0.47 8.02 -37.62
N ASP A 165 -0.67 7.73 -38.26
CA ASP A 165 -1.75 7.00 -37.61
C ASP A 165 -1.27 5.61 -37.13
N THR A 166 -1.34 5.38 -35.81
CA THR A 166 -0.96 4.11 -35.20
C THR A 166 -2.14 3.27 -34.71
N THR A 167 -3.37 3.64 -35.09
CA THR A 167 -4.62 3.02 -34.61
C THR A 167 -4.66 1.52 -34.90
N ALA A 168 -4.21 1.09 -36.08
CA ALA A 168 -4.11 -0.33 -36.45
C ALA A 168 -3.19 -1.13 -35.50
N TYR A 169 -2.02 -0.58 -35.15
CA TYR A 169 -1.09 -1.21 -34.20
C TYR A 169 -1.70 -1.31 -32.80
N ARG A 170 -2.45 -0.28 -32.37
CA ARG A 170 -3.13 -0.29 -31.07
C ARG A 170 -4.16 -1.42 -30.98
N TRP A 171 -5.01 -1.56 -31.99
CA TRP A 171 -6.00 -2.64 -32.05
C TRP A 171 -5.36 -4.02 -32.15
N ALA A 172 -4.26 -4.16 -32.90
CA ALA A 172 -3.49 -5.40 -32.94
C ALA A 172 -2.95 -5.78 -31.55
N LEU A 173 -2.39 -4.82 -30.80
CA LEU A 173 -1.91 -5.06 -29.44
C LEU A 173 -3.03 -5.45 -28.47
N VAL A 174 -4.20 -4.80 -28.56
CA VAL A 174 -5.38 -5.15 -27.74
C VAL A 174 -5.84 -6.58 -28.05
N GLY A 175 -5.95 -6.94 -29.33
CA GLY A 175 -6.34 -8.29 -29.75
C GLY A 175 -5.35 -9.36 -29.27
N LEU A 176 -4.04 -9.09 -29.41
CA LEU A 176 -2.99 -10.00 -28.94
C LEU A 176 -2.95 -10.11 -27.41
N GLY A 177 -3.20 -9.01 -26.69
CA GLY A 177 -3.29 -9.00 -25.23
C GLY A 177 -4.48 -9.83 -24.72
N ALA A 178 -5.65 -9.70 -25.35
CA ALA A 178 -6.83 -10.52 -25.04
C ALA A 178 -6.57 -12.01 -25.32
N LEU A 179 -5.90 -12.32 -26.44
CA LEU A 179 -5.48 -13.70 -26.76
C LEU A 179 -4.50 -14.25 -25.73
N GLY A 180 -3.48 -13.47 -25.35
CA GLY A 180 -2.51 -13.86 -24.32
C GLY A 180 -3.16 -14.12 -22.96
N LEU A 181 -4.13 -13.29 -22.56
CA LEU A 181 -4.90 -13.50 -21.33
C LEU A 181 -5.73 -14.79 -21.40
N ALA A 182 -6.43 -15.03 -22.51
CA ALA A 182 -7.17 -16.27 -22.72
C ALA A 182 -6.26 -17.51 -22.66
N CYS A 183 -5.10 -17.46 -23.31
CA CYS A 183 -4.09 -18.52 -23.25
C CYS A 183 -3.57 -18.74 -21.81
N LEU A 184 -3.26 -17.66 -21.08
CA LEU A 184 -2.80 -17.74 -19.69
C LEU A 184 -3.85 -18.40 -18.77
N THR A 185 -5.12 -18.01 -18.91
CA THR A 185 -6.21 -18.65 -18.15
C THR A 185 -6.34 -20.14 -18.47
N GLY A 186 -6.14 -20.52 -19.74
CA GLY A 186 -6.11 -21.92 -20.17
C GLY A 186 -4.93 -22.71 -19.57
N VAL A 187 -3.72 -22.12 -19.53
CA VAL A 187 -2.55 -22.74 -18.87
C VAL A 187 -2.82 -22.98 -17.39
N ILE A 188 -3.43 -22.01 -16.68
CA ILE A 188 -3.75 -22.15 -15.26
C ILE A 188 -4.84 -23.20 -15.03
N TRP A 189 -5.85 -23.24 -15.90
CA TRP A 189 -6.98 -24.16 -15.79
C TRP A 189 -6.60 -25.62 -16.07
N TRP A 190 -5.86 -25.87 -17.15
CA TRP A 190 -5.47 -27.22 -17.58
C TRP A 190 -4.10 -27.67 -17.07
N GLY A 191 -3.28 -26.75 -16.54
CA GLY A 191 -1.95 -27.01 -15.98
C GLY A 191 -1.91 -27.41 -14.51
N ARG A 192 -3.05 -27.71 -13.89
CA ARG A 192 -3.08 -28.28 -12.52
C ARG A 192 -2.29 -29.59 -12.51
N PRO A 193 -1.24 -29.73 -11.68
CA PRO A 193 -0.56 -31.00 -11.55
C PRO A 193 -1.51 -32.02 -10.91
N LEU A 194 -1.68 -33.18 -11.56
CA LEU A 194 -2.14 -34.39 -10.89
C LEU A 194 -1.14 -34.67 -9.77
N THR A 195 -1.60 -34.58 -8.52
CA THR A 195 -0.87 -34.98 -7.33
C THR A 195 -0.52 -36.46 -7.44
N LEU A 196 0.76 -36.77 -7.61
CA LEU A 196 1.27 -38.11 -7.39
C LEU A 196 1.43 -38.33 -5.87
N PRO A 197 0.89 -39.43 -5.31
CA PRO A 197 1.17 -39.82 -3.95
C PRO A 197 2.57 -40.47 -3.93
N LEU A 198 3.36 -40.26 -2.87
CA LEU A 198 4.31 -41.25 -2.34
C LEU A 198 4.88 -40.77 -1.00
N ARG A 199 4.67 -41.59 0.04
CA ARG A 199 5.36 -41.65 1.35
C ARG A 199 6.60 -42.57 1.20
N PRO A 200 7.60 -42.63 2.13
CA PRO A 200 7.43 -42.48 3.59
C PRO A 200 8.57 -41.82 4.44
N SER A 201 8.14 -41.46 5.66
CA SER A 201 8.80 -41.46 7.00
C SER A 201 9.94 -40.48 7.37
N PRO A 202 9.88 -39.85 8.57
CA PRO A 202 10.86 -38.87 9.04
C PRO A 202 12.13 -39.48 9.64
N SER A 203 13.27 -38.78 9.53
CA SER A 203 14.50 -39.16 10.23
C SER A 203 14.58 -38.49 11.63
N PRO A 204 14.92 -39.23 12.71
CA PRO A 204 14.84 -38.74 14.10
C PRO A 204 15.97 -37.77 14.54
N ARG A 205 16.89 -37.40 13.65
CA ARG A 205 18.19 -36.80 14.05
C ARG A 205 18.14 -35.29 14.32
N LEU A 206 17.18 -34.56 13.76
CA LEU A 206 17.04 -33.11 13.99
C LEU A 206 16.24 -32.76 15.26
N ARG A 207 15.44 -33.71 15.77
CA ARG A 207 14.64 -33.51 17.00
C ARG A 207 15.51 -33.49 18.27
N ARG A 208 16.66 -34.20 18.25
CA ARG A 208 17.60 -34.25 19.38
C ARG A 208 18.48 -33.00 19.55
N ALA A 209 18.56 -32.13 18.55
CA ALA A 209 19.31 -30.88 18.68
C ALA A 209 18.51 -29.78 19.41
N GLU A 210 17.18 -29.84 19.39
CA GLU A 210 16.31 -28.90 20.13
C GLU A 210 16.19 -29.25 21.62
N GLU A 211 16.46 -30.50 22.00
CA GLU A 211 16.38 -30.99 23.39
C GLU A 211 17.73 -30.92 24.16
N GLY A 212 18.82 -30.53 23.48
CA GLY A 212 20.19 -30.64 24.00
C GLY A 212 20.73 -29.45 24.82
N LEU A 213 19.92 -28.41 25.10
CA LEU A 213 20.33 -27.29 25.95
C LEU A 213 19.32 -27.17 27.10
N GLY A 214 19.75 -27.55 28.31
CA GLY A 214 19.01 -27.50 29.57
C GLY A 214 18.69 -26.07 30.08
N VAL A 215 18.37 -25.17 29.16
CA VAL A 215 18.07 -23.77 29.39
C VAL A 215 16.55 -23.62 29.29
N GLY A 216 15.88 -23.37 30.43
CA GLY A 216 14.41 -23.35 30.50
C GLY A 216 13.80 -22.42 29.46
N LYS A 217 12.72 -22.84 28.78
CA LYS A 217 12.11 -22.13 27.63
C LYS A 217 11.84 -20.62 27.86
N GLY A 218 11.60 -20.21 29.10
CA GLY A 218 11.43 -18.79 29.48
C GLY A 218 12.73 -17.97 29.45
N SER A 219 13.88 -18.59 29.79
CA SER A 219 15.18 -17.89 29.80
C SER A 219 15.67 -17.52 28.40
N LEU A 220 15.34 -18.31 27.37
CA LEU A 220 15.65 -17.97 25.97
C LEU A 220 14.84 -16.78 25.45
N LEU A 221 13.56 -16.66 25.85
CA LEU A 221 12.75 -15.49 25.51
C LEU A 221 13.34 -14.22 26.14
N VAL A 222 13.66 -14.27 27.44
CA VAL A 222 14.28 -13.15 28.15
C VAL A 222 15.62 -12.77 27.53
N ALA A 223 16.48 -13.74 27.21
CA ALA A 223 17.74 -13.49 26.53
C ALA A 223 17.55 -12.85 25.14
N THR A 224 16.54 -13.30 24.39
CA THR A 224 16.22 -12.74 23.06
C THR A 224 15.74 -11.31 23.15
N LEU A 225 14.85 -11.01 24.10
CA LEU A 225 14.39 -9.64 24.37
C LEU A 225 15.53 -8.74 24.85
N ALA A 226 16.38 -9.24 25.77
CA ALA A 226 17.54 -8.50 26.28
C ALA A 226 18.55 -8.20 25.17
N ALA A 227 18.84 -9.18 24.30
CA ALA A 227 19.71 -8.98 23.15
C ALA A 227 19.13 -7.98 22.15
N ALA A 228 17.82 -8.03 21.88
CA ALA A 228 17.14 -7.08 21.01
C ALA A 228 17.16 -5.64 21.58
N VAL A 229 16.89 -5.48 22.87
CA VAL A 229 16.94 -4.18 23.57
C VAL A 229 18.37 -3.64 23.57
N ALA A 230 19.36 -4.45 23.95
CA ALA A 230 20.76 -4.06 23.94
C ALA A 230 21.23 -3.66 22.54
N PHE A 231 20.86 -4.43 21.51
CA PHE A 231 21.20 -4.14 20.12
C PHE A 231 20.61 -2.80 19.65
N TYR A 232 19.34 -2.56 19.96
CA TYR A 232 18.63 -1.38 19.48
C TYR A 232 19.07 -0.10 20.19
N PHE A 233 19.22 -0.14 21.53
CA PHE A 233 19.47 1.06 22.34
C PHE A 233 20.96 1.31 22.66
N SER A 234 21.86 0.35 22.43
CA SER A 234 23.29 0.53 22.74
C SER A 234 23.87 1.72 21.96
N PRO A 235 24.54 2.69 22.60
CA PRO A 235 25.29 3.71 21.88
C PRO A 235 26.69 3.22 21.43
N TRP A 236 27.17 2.10 21.98
CA TRP A 236 28.52 1.58 21.76
C TRP A 236 28.54 0.58 20.60
N LEU A 237 29.42 0.80 19.61
CA LEU A 237 29.56 -0.10 18.46
C LEU A 237 29.90 -1.54 18.87
N PRO A 238 30.88 -1.82 19.76
CA PRO A 238 31.19 -3.19 20.16
C PRO A 238 30.00 -3.92 20.79
N LEU A 239 29.28 -3.26 21.71
CA LEU A 239 28.09 -3.85 22.34
C LEU A 239 26.97 -4.07 21.32
N THR A 240 26.79 -3.16 20.36
CA THR A 240 25.82 -3.33 19.25
C THR A 240 26.17 -4.57 18.42
N LEU A 241 27.44 -4.77 18.06
CA LEU A 241 27.86 -5.94 17.28
C LEU A 241 27.69 -7.24 18.07
N ILE A 242 28.10 -7.26 19.34
CA ILE A 242 27.98 -8.45 20.21
C ILE A 242 26.51 -8.82 20.43
N SER A 243 25.66 -7.85 20.79
CA SER A 243 24.23 -8.08 21.00
C SER A 243 23.51 -8.43 19.70
N GLY A 244 23.92 -7.88 18.55
CA GLY A 244 23.41 -8.24 17.23
C GLY A 244 23.76 -9.67 16.83
N LEU A 245 25.00 -10.12 17.09
CA LEU A 245 25.41 -11.51 16.87
C LEU A 245 24.68 -12.47 17.82
N ALA A 246 24.52 -12.09 19.09
CA ALA A 246 23.75 -12.87 20.05
C ALA A 246 22.28 -12.99 19.63
N LEU A 247 21.66 -11.89 19.18
CA LEU A 247 20.30 -11.87 18.65
C LEU A 247 20.17 -12.76 17.41
N ALA A 248 21.11 -12.67 16.47
CA ALA A 248 21.14 -13.53 15.29
C ALA A 248 21.24 -15.02 15.67
N ALA A 249 22.16 -15.38 16.58
CA ALA A 249 22.29 -16.75 17.07
C ALA A 249 20.99 -17.25 17.73
N LEU A 250 20.35 -16.43 18.57
CA LEU A 250 19.09 -16.77 19.24
C LEU A 250 17.94 -16.97 18.23
N ILE A 251 17.83 -16.14 17.19
CA ILE A 251 16.81 -16.28 16.13
C ILE A 251 17.09 -17.51 15.25
N LEU A 252 18.36 -17.79 14.95
CA LEU A 252 18.76 -19.00 14.24
C LEU A 252 18.37 -20.26 15.03
N LEU A 253 18.53 -20.24 16.36
CA LEU A 253 18.12 -21.34 17.26
C LEU A 253 16.60 -21.40 17.48
N ARG A 254 15.91 -20.27 17.52
CA ARG A 254 14.49 -20.15 17.84
C ARG A 254 13.78 -19.17 16.91
N LEU A 255 13.45 -19.67 15.72
CA LEU A 255 12.73 -18.91 14.70
C LEU A 255 11.41 -18.32 15.23
N ASP A 256 10.70 -19.05 16.09
CA ASP A 256 9.46 -18.61 16.72
C ASP A 256 9.63 -17.35 17.59
N LEU A 257 10.78 -17.17 18.26
CA LEU A 257 11.09 -15.94 19.00
C LEU A 257 11.39 -14.78 18.06
N GLY A 258 12.09 -15.05 16.96
CA GLY A 258 12.35 -14.04 15.92
C GLY A 258 11.07 -13.55 15.25
N LEU A 259 10.16 -14.46 14.86
CA LEU A 259 8.86 -14.09 14.26
C LEU A 259 8.00 -13.26 15.22
N ALA A 260 8.09 -13.55 16.52
CA ALA A 260 7.40 -12.76 17.53
C ALA A 260 8.03 -11.37 17.71
N LEU A 261 9.36 -11.25 17.59
CA LEU A 261 10.04 -9.96 17.57
C LEU A 261 9.67 -9.11 16.35
N VAL A 262 9.51 -9.70 15.16
CA VAL A 262 9.01 -9.00 13.97
C VAL A 262 7.66 -8.34 14.29
N ALA A 263 6.73 -9.11 14.86
CA ALA A 263 5.41 -8.62 15.23
C ALA A 263 5.44 -7.51 16.31
N ALA A 264 6.32 -7.62 17.31
CA ALA A 264 6.48 -6.59 18.34
C ALA A 264 7.11 -5.29 17.82
N THR A 265 8.02 -5.38 16.86
CA THR A 265 8.86 -4.26 16.43
C THR A 265 8.36 -3.54 15.17
N ALA A 266 7.41 -4.15 14.43
CA ALA A 266 6.75 -3.57 13.27
C ALA A 266 6.30 -2.09 13.43
N PRO A 267 5.62 -1.67 14.51
CA PRO A 267 5.16 -0.27 14.65
C PRO A 267 6.29 0.75 14.82
N PHE A 268 7.52 0.32 15.11
CA PHE A 268 8.66 1.20 15.36
C PHE A 268 9.52 1.45 14.11
N TYR A 269 9.00 1.18 12.91
CA TYR A 269 9.76 1.31 11.66
C TYR A 269 10.28 2.73 11.36
N LEU A 270 9.62 3.76 11.90
CA LEU A 270 10.04 5.17 11.79
C LEU A 270 11.19 5.54 12.72
N HIS A 271 11.63 4.60 13.57
CA HIS A 271 12.79 4.73 14.43
C HIS A 271 13.83 3.66 14.04
N PRO A 272 14.43 3.76 12.84
CA PRO A 272 15.41 2.79 12.40
C PRO A 272 16.72 2.91 13.18
N ARG A 273 17.43 1.79 13.31
CA ARG A 273 18.76 1.71 13.90
C ARG A 273 19.83 2.10 12.87
N PRO A 274 20.66 3.12 13.11
CA PRO A 274 21.80 3.42 12.25
C PRO A 274 22.87 2.33 12.34
N LEU A 275 23.29 1.79 11.20
CA LEU A 275 24.33 0.78 11.07
C LEU A 275 25.13 1.06 9.78
N PHE A 276 26.45 1.23 9.92
CA PHE A 276 27.37 1.38 8.79
C PHE A 276 26.95 2.45 7.75
N GLY A 277 26.49 3.61 8.22
CA GLY A 277 26.06 4.72 7.35
C GLY A 277 24.68 4.54 6.70
N LYS A 278 23.96 3.47 7.02
CA LYS A 278 22.56 3.23 6.62
C LYS A 278 21.68 3.12 7.87
N ALA A 279 20.36 3.10 7.69
CA ALA A 279 19.41 2.93 8.79
C ALA A 279 18.41 1.82 8.44
N PHE A 280 18.22 0.88 9.38
CA PHE A 280 17.36 -0.29 9.19
C PHE A 280 16.36 -0.39 10.35
N SER A 281 15.10 -0.69 10.04
CA SER A 281 14.12 -0.91 11.12
C SER A 281 14.41 -2.21 11.85
N MET A 282 14.03 -2.29 13.13
CA MET A 282 14.13 -3.56 13.86
C MET A 282 13.28 -4.67 13.22
N ALA A 283 12.13 -4.32 12.66
CA ALA A 283 11.27 -5.26 11.95
C ALA A 283 11.97 -5.82 10.70
N GLU A 284 12.66 -4.98 9.92
CA GLU A 284 13.46 -5.40 8.75
C GLU A 284 14.60 -6.34 9.19
N ILE A 285 15.41 -5.94 10.17
CA ILE A 285 16.54 -6.74 10.67
C ILE A 285 16.06 -8.10 11.17
N THR A 286 15.03 -8.12 12.01
CA THR A 286 14.49 -9.37 12.58
C THR A 286 13.83 -10.24 11.50
N THR A 287 13.15 -9.65 10.52
CA THR A 287 12.55 -10.38 9.39
C THR A 287 13.64 -11.05 8.55
N LEU A 288 14.73 -10.35 8.25
CA LEU A 288 15.85 -10.90 7.47
C LEU A 288 16.59 -12.01 8.23
N LEU A 289 16.82 -11.84 9.54
CA LEU A 289 17.38 -12.91 10.38
C LEU A 289 16.46 -14.13 10.47
N CYS A 290 15.14 -13.91 10.55
CA CYS A 290 14.15 -14.98 10.48
C CYS A 290 14.18 -15.67 9.11
N ALA A 291 14.27 -14.92 8.02
CA ALA A 291 14.32 -15.48 6.67
C ALA A 291 15.57 -16.35 6.47
N LEU A 292 16.71 -15.92 7.03
CA LEU A 292 17.94 -16.71 7.06
C LEU A 292 17.76 -18.00 7.87
N SER A 293 17.26 -17.91 9.11
CA SER A 293 16.95 -19.05 9.98
C SER A 293 16.00 -20.04 9.31
N TRP A 294 14.93 -19.52 8.71
CA TRP A 294 13.92 -20.27 8.00
C TRP A 294 14.49 -20.95 6.75
N GLY A 295 15.31 -20.26 5.96
CA GLY A 295 15.96 -20.84 4.77
C GLY A 295 16.81 -22.06 5.12
N PHE A 296 17.64 -21.97 6.17
CA PHE A 296 18.43 -23.11 6.67
C PHE A 296 17.56 -24.29 7.13
N ARG A 297 16.41 -24.01 7.76
CA ARG A 297 15.47 -25.03 8.23
C ARG A 297 14.65 -25.67 7.11
N GLN A 298 14.32 -24.93 6.05
CA GLN A 298 13.45 -25.38 4.96
C GLN A 298 14.17 -26.01 3.78
N LEU A 299 15.46 -25.73 3.58
CA LEU A 299 16.29 -26.36 2.53
C LEU A 299 16.14 -27.90 2.48
N PRO A 300 16.12 -28.64 3.62
CA PRO A 300 15.87 -30.08 3.63
C PRO A 300 14.40 -30.47 3.44
N VAL A 301 13.45 -29.60 3.84
CA VAL A 301 12.01 -29.89 3.84
C VAL A 301 11.40 -29.69 2.45
N TRP A 302 11.75 -28.61 1.74
CA TRP A 302 11.27 -28.34 0.38
C TRP A 302 11.68 -29.40 -0.64
N ARG A 303 12.83 -30.05 -0.43
CA ARG A 303 13.26 -31.17 -1.27
C ARG A 303 12.41 -32.43 -1.07
N ASN A 304 11.79 -32.60 0.10
CA ASN A 304 11.22 -33.88 0.52
C ASN A 304 9.70 -33.85 0.75
N GLN A 305 9.09 -32.71 1.10
CA GLN A 305 7.67 -32.60 1.48
C GLN A 305 7.08 -31.20 1.15
N PRO A 306 6.79 -30.88 -0.13
CA PRO A 306 6.18 -29.58 -0.47
C PRO A 306 4.74 -29.51 0.06
N THR A 307 4.43 -28.50 0.88
CA THR A 307 3.02 -28.21 1.23
C THR A 307 2.35 -27.55 0.02
N PRO A 308 1.21 -28.08 -0.48
CA PRO A 308 0.54 -27.48 -1.62
C PRO A 308 0.07 -26.05 -1.28
N PRO A 309 0.13 -25.12 -2.25
CA PRO A 309 -0.32 -23.76 -2.03
C PRO A 309 -1.84 -23.71 -1.89
N SER A 310 -2.33 -23.00 -0.87
CA SER A 310 -3.73 -22.65 -0.72
C SER A 310 -4.13 -21.53 -1.68
N THR A 311 -5.42 -21.29 -1.85
CA THR A 311 -5.92 -20.11 -2.60
C THR A 311 -5.38 -18.79 -2.03
N LEU A 312 -5.18 -18.71 -0.71
CA LEU A 312 -4.60 -17.53 -0.08
C LEU A 312 -3.11 -17.38 -0.41
N ASP A 313 -2.36 -18.50 -0.46
CA ASP A 313 -0.95 -18.51 -0.87
C ASP A 313 -0.80 -18.00 -2.31
N LEU A 314 -1.68 -18.46 -3.21
CA LEU A 314 -1.70 -18.04 -4.62
C LEU A 314 -2.09 -16.57 -4.77
N ALA A 315 -3.05 -16.07 -3.98
CA ALA A 315 -3.44 -14.67 -3.99
C ALA A 315 -2.30 -13.75 -3.50
N ALA A 316 -1.60 -14.15 -2.43
CA ALA A 316 -0.41 -13.44 -1.94
C ALA A 316 0.72 -13.43 -2.97
N LEU A 317 0.98 -14.58 -3.63
CA LEU A 317 1.97 -14.66 -4.70
C LEU A 317 1.59 -13.77 -5.90
N PHE A 318 0.32 -13.77 -6.29
CA PHE A 318 -0.18 -12.90 -7.36
C PHE A 318 -0.03 -11.42 -7.01
N PHE A 319 -0.33 -11.04 -5.78
CA PHE A 319 -0.10 -9.68 -5.27
C PHE A 319 1.38 -9.26 -5.38
N VAL A 320 2.32 -10.12 -4.94
CA VAL A 320 3.76 -9.87 -5.08
C VAL A 320 4.17 -9.76 -6.55
N ALA A 321 3.66 -10.63 -7.42
CA ALA A 321 3.97 -10.60 -8.85
C ALA A 321 3.48 -9.32 -9.53
N VAL A 322 2.27 -8.84 -9.20
CA VAL A 322 1.73 -7.58 -9.71
C VAL A 322 2.53 -6.39 -9.21
N ALA A 323 2.93 -6.40 -7.93
CA ALA A 323 3.79 -5.37 -7.36
C ALA A 323 5.15 -5.30 -8.08
N ILE A 324 5.78 -6.45 -8.38
CA ILE A 324 7.00 -6.51 -9.21
C ILE A 324 6.73 -5.99 -10.62
N ALA A 325 5.61 -6.36 -11.25
CA ALA A 325 5.25 -5.89 -12.58
C ALA A 325 5.06 -4.36 -12.64
N SER A 326 4.55 -3.75 -11.57
CA SER A 326 4.38 -2.30 -11.48
C SER A 326 5.70 -1.52 -11.49
N LEU A 327 6.85 -2.17 -11.21
CA LEU A 327 8.17 -1.52 -11.29
C LEU A 327 8.53 -1.14 -12.73
N PHE A 328 8.03 -1.87 -13.72
CA PHE A 328 8.32 -1.59 -15.13
C PHE A 328 7.66 -0.30 -15.64
N VAL A 329 6.67 0.22 -14.92
CA VAL A 329 5.99 1.50 -15.25
C VAL A 329 6.37 2.64 -14.30
N ALA A 330 7.12 2.37 -13.24
CA ALA A 330 7.54 3.35 -12.26
C ALA A 330 8.57 4.33 -12.85
N GLN A 331 8.24 5.62 -12.88
CA GLN A 331 9.16 6.67 -13.33
C GLN A 331 10.34 6.84 -12.36
N TYR A 332 10.08 6.76 -11.06
CA TYR A 332 11.06 6.83 -9.99
C TYR A 332 11.33 5.42 -9.44
N SER A 333 12.22 4.69 -10.12
CA SER A 333 12.49 3.27 -9.82
C SER A 333 13.16 3.03 -8.45
N HIS A 334 13.98 3.96 -7.97
CA HIS A 334 14.70 3.81 -6.71
C HIS A 334 13.75 3.77 -5.49
N VAL A 335 12.75 4.66 -5.44
CA VAL A 335 11.70 4.64 -4.41
C VAL A 335 10.79 3.42 -4.57
N ALA A 336 10.44 3.07 -5.81
CA ALA A 336 9.63 1.89 -6.10
C ALA A 336 10.28 0.58 -5.60
N LEU A 337 11.60 0.42 -5.80
CA LEU A 337 12.37 -0.73 -5.30
C LEU A 337 12.44 -0.76 -3.77
N ARG A 338 12.60 0.40 -3.13
CA ARG A 338 12.56 0.50 -1.67
C ARG A 338 11.20 0.04 -1.15
N GLU A 339 10.12 0.56 -1.72
CA GLU A 339 8.76 0.22 -1.31
C GLU A 339 8.44 -1.25 -1.57
N LEU A 340 8.80 -1.80 -2.74
CA LEU A 340 8.67 -3.23 -3.03
C LEU A 340 9.32 -4.07 -1.92
N ARG A 341 10.55 -3.74 -1.55
CA ARG A 341 11.29 -4.50 -0.54
C ARG A 341 10.59 -4.46 0.82
N VAL A 342 10.28 -3.25 1.33
CA VAL A 342 9.84 -3.06 2.72
C VAL A 342 8.32 -3.20 2.93
N LEU A 343 7.50 -2.95 1.90
CA LEU A 343 6.02 -3.03 1.97
C LEU A 343 5.44 -4.26 1.30
N ILE A 344 6.16 -4.95 0.42
CA ILE A 344 5.63 -6.10 -0.32
C ILE A 344 6.40 -7.36 0.04
N VAL A 345 7.70 -7.39 -0.24
CA VAL A 345 8.52 -8.61 -0.12
C VAL A 345 8.72 -9.01 1.33
N GLU A 346 9.18 -8.10 2.21
CA GLU A 346 9.42 -8.42 3.62
C GLU A 346 8.15 -8.91 4.36
N PRO A 347 6.99 -8.22 4.27
CA PRO A 347 5.75 -8.73 4.87
C PRO A 347 5.24 -10.04 4.24
N ALA A 348 5.37 -10.23 2.93
CA ALA A 348 5.01 -11.48 2.27
C ALA A 348 5.94 -12.64 2.67
N LEU A 349 7.23 -12.38 2.87
CA LEU A 349 8.18 -13.33 3.44
C LEU A 349 7.81 -13.68 4.88
N PHE A 350 7.41 -12.69 5.68
CA PHE A 350 6.91 -12.93 7.04
C PHE A 350 5.71 -13.88 7.04
N TYR A 351 4.73 -13.64 6.16
CA TYR A 351 3.62 -14.57 5.95
C TYR A 351 4.09 -15.95 5.49
N LEU A 352 5.01 -16.04 4.52
CA LEU A 352 5.56 -17.31 4.04
C LEU A 352 6.24 -18.11 5.17
N MET A 353 6.96 -17.43 6.06
CA MET A 353 7.58 -18.04 7.24
C MET A 353 6.52 -18.55 8.23
N LEU A 354 5.50 -17.76 8.56
CA LEU A 354 4.37 -18.21 9.38
C LEU A 354 3.63 -19.39 8.75
N ARG A 355 3.47 -19.36 7.42
CA ARG A 355 2.78 -20.36 6.60
C ARG A 355 3.49 -21.70 6.60
N THR A 356 4.81 -21.72 6.52
CA THR A 356 5.57 -22.96 6.22
C THR A 356 6.34 -23.50 7.42
N SER A 357 6.53 -22.70 8.47
CA SER A 357 7.15 -23.16 9.71
C SER A 357 6.19 -24.04 10.50
N HIS A 358 6.70 -25.12 11.09
CA HIS A 358 5.96 -25.95 12.04
C HIS A 358 5.91 -25.26 13.41
N LEU A 359 5.04 -24.27 13.55
CA LEU A 359 4.80 -23.57 14.80
C LEU A 359 3.84 -24.37 15.67
N ASP A 360 4.17 -24.57 16.95
CA ASP A 360 3.21 -25.07 17.92
C ASP A 360 2.25 -23.96 18.37
N GLU A 361 1.17 -24.34 19.03
CA GLU A 361 0.16 -23.39 19.51
C GLU A 361 0.75 -22.34 20.45
N ARG A 362 1.75 -22.72 21.26
CA ARG A 362 2.46 -21.80 22.16
C ARG A 362 3.26 -20.75 21.39
N ALA A 363 3.91 -21.13 20.29
CA ALA A 363 4.64 -20.20 19.42
C ALA A 363 3.69 -19.20 18.75
N VAL A 364 2.55 -19.67 18.23
CA VAL A 364 1.55 -18.77 17.61
C VAL A 364 1.00 -17.77 18.61
N TRP A 365 0.61 -18.24 19.80
CA TRP A 365 0.18 -17.34 20.88
C TRP A 365 1.28 -16.35 21.26
N ARG A 366 2.55 -16.77 21.32
CA ARG A 366 3.66 -15.86 21.60
C ARG A 366 3.79 -14.76 20.55
N ILE A 367 3.63 -15.08 19.27
CA ILE A 367 3.67 -14.08 18.20
C ILE A 367 2.53 -13.06 18.37
N VAL A 368 1.33 -13.52 18.71
CA VAL A 368 0.16 -12.66 18.97
C VAL A 368 0.36 -11.82 20.23
N ASP A 369 0.87 -12.42 21.32
CA ASP A 369 1.17 -11.74 22.58
C ASP A 369 2.21 -10.61 22.36
N LEU A 370 3.21 -10.84 21.51
CA LEU A 370 4.21 -9.83 21.17
C LEU A 370 3.72 -8.77 20.19
N PHE A 371 2.81 -9.10 19.26
CA PHE A 371 2.06 -8.09 18.50
C PHE A 371 1.28 -7.15 19.44
N VAL A 372 0.55 -7.73 20.41
CA VAL A 372 -0.20 -7.00 21.43
C VAL A 372 0.75 -6.15 22.28
N LEU A 373 1.90 -6.69 22.70
CA LEU A 373 2.89 -5.93 23.46
C LEU A 373 3.39 -4.71 22.68
N GLY A 374 3.66 -4.85 21.38
CA GLY A 374 4.00 -3.73 20.50
C GLY A 374 2.91 -2.65 20.48
N ALA A 375 1.64 -3.04 20.40
CA ALA A 375 0.51 -2.11 20.45
C ALA A 375 0.34 -1.44 21.81
N VAL A 376 0.56 -2.16 22.91
CA VAL A 376 0.57 -1.59 24.27
C VAL A 376 1.71 -0.59 24.42
N ALA A 377 2.90 -0.90 23.93
CA ALA A 377 4.04 0.03 23.94
C ALA A 377 3.73 1.32 23.16
N VAL A 378 3.17 1.22 21.96
CA VAL A 378 2.71 2.39 21.17
C VAL A 378 1.69 3.22 21.95
N ALA A 379 0.71 2.58 22.59
CA ALA A 379 -0.31 3.28 23.37
C ALA A 379 0.31 4.00 24.58
N ILE A 380 1.12 3.30 25.39
CA ILE A 380 1.74 3.86 26.60
C ILE A 380 2.69 5.01 26.24
N ILE A 381 3.56 4.84 25.24
CA ILE A 381 4.46 5.90 24.76
C ILE A 381 3.64 7.14 24.36
N GLY A 382 2.56 6.96 23.61
CA GLY A 382 1.70 8.05 23.20
C GLY A 382 1.00 8.74 24.36
N LEU A 383 0.51 7.98 25.34
CA LEU A 383 -0.17 8.54 26.52
C LEU A 383 0.78 9.32 27.42
N VAL A 384 2.00 8.80 27.63
CA VAL A 384 3.05 9.51 28.38
C VAL A 384 3.43 10.81 27.66
N GLN A 385 3.67 10.75 26.35
CA GLN A 385 3.97 11.93 25.53
C GLN A 385 2.84 12.97 25.60
N TYR A 386 1.59 12.52 25.45
CA TYR A 386 0.41 13.38 25.53
C TYR A 386 0.27 14.03 26.92
N GLY A 387 0.45 13.27 28.00
CA GLY A 387 0.41 13.77 29.37
C GLY A 387 1.49 14.82 29.65
N LEU A 388 2.70 14.61 29.14
CA LEU A 388 3.83 15.53 29.28
C LEU A 388 3.77 16.74 28.32
N GLY A 389 2.83 16.76 27.38
CA GLY A 389 2.75 17.83 26.37
C GLY A 389 3.86 17.78 25.32
N VAL A 390 4.65 16.70 25.27
CA VAL A 390 5.72 16.52 24.29
C VAL A 390 5.22 15.68 23.11
N ASN A 391 5.76 15.93 21.93
CA ASN A 391 5.46 15.11 20.75
C ASN A 391 3.96 15.06 20.37
N VAL A 392 3.19 16.10 20.67
CA VAL A 392 1.76 16.23 20.37
C VAL A 392 1.58 17.07 19.10
N ILE A 393 0.63 16.69 18.23
CA ILE A 393 0.22 17.54 17.10
C ILE A 393 -0.97 18.39 17.52
N THR A 394 -0.86 19.70 17.33
CA THR A 394 -1.98 20.66 17.46
C THR A 394 -2.65 20.81 16.11
N ALA A 395 -3.92 20.42 16.05
CA ALA A 395 -4.76 20.54 14.87
C ALA A 395 -5.60 21.82 14.93
N GLU A 396 -6.75 21.83 14.24
CA GLU A 396 -7.66 22.98 14.12
C GLU A 396 -7.90 23.62 15.50
N GLU A 397 -7.69 24.94 15.60
CA GLU A 397 -7.87 25.73 16.83
C GLU A 397 -7.08 25.22 18.05
N GLY A 398 -5.89 24.66 17.82
CA GLY A 398 -5.00 24.22 18.90
C GLY A 398 -5.37 22.85 19.48
N PHE A 399 -6.27 22.12 18.83
CA PHE A 399 -6.76 20.83 19.34
C PHE A 399 -5.65 19.77 19.39
N ARG A 400 -5.31 19.31 20.59
CA ARG A 400 -4.17 18.41 20.86
C ARG A 400 -4.49 16.97 20.47
N ARG A 401 -3.56 16.32 19.76
CA ARG A 401 -3.74 14.94 19.26
C ARG A 401 -2.51 14.06 19.53
N LEU A 402 -2.77 12.87 20.07
CA LEU A 402 -1.76 11.86 20.37
C LEU A 402 -1.26 11.20 19.08
N ARG A 403 0.05 11.28 18.80
CA ARG A 403 0.70 10.65 17.63
C ARG A 403 1.66 9.49 17.96
N SER A 404 2.09 9.36 19.22
CA SER A 404 3.05 8.34 19.65
C SER A 404 4.32 8.31 18.76
N VAL A 405 4.74 7.12 18.33
CA VAL A 405 5.91 6.87 17.48
C VAL A 405 5.71 7.22 16.00
N TYR A 406 4.55 7.79 15.63
CA TYR A 406 4.22 8.08 14.24
C TYR A 406 4.35 9.57 13.88
N GLY A 407 4.46 9.84 12.58
CA GLY A 407 4.38 11.19 12.01
C GLY A 407 2.98 11.81 12.12
N SER A 408 1.93 11.00 12.28
CA SER A 408 0.53 11.45 12.29
C SER A 408 -0.31 10.72 13.34
N PRO A 409 -1.24 11.39 14.04
CA PRO A 409 -2.20 10.74 14.94
C PRO A 409 -3.09 9.72 14.22
N ASN A 410 -3.33 9.88 12.91
CA ASN A 410 -4.13 8.91 12.16
C ASN A 410 -3.46 7.53 12.13
N SER A 411 -2.13 7.48 12.03
CA SER A 411 -1.36 6.23 12.04
C SER A 411 -1.53 5.45 13.35
N VAL A 412 -1.67 6.15 14.49
CA VAL A 412 -2.00 5.52 15.78
C VAL A 412 -3.35 4.80 15.69
N GLY A 413 -4.38 5.49 15.21
CA GLY A 413 -5.71 4.91 15.03
C GLY A 413 -5.73 3.75 14.04
N LEU A 414 -4.88 3.79 13.01
CA LEU A 414 -4.72 2.71 12.05
C LEU A 414 -4.12 1.46 12.70
N TYR A 415 -2.98 1.60 13.37
CA TYR A 415 -2.30 0.45 13.98
C TYR A 415 -3.08 -0.11 15.17
N LEU A 416 -3.43 0.75 16.15
CA LEU A 416 -4.13 0.31 17.36
C LEU A 416 -5.56 -0.18 17.08
N GLY A 417 -6.24 0.36 16.07
CA GLY A 417 -7.55 -0.12 15.64
C GLY A 417 -7.55 -1.57 15.14
N ARG A 418 -6.40 -2.10 14.68
CA ARG A 418 -6.24 -3.51 14.28
C ARG A 418 -5.95 -4.42 15.48
N ALA A 419 -5.24 -3.91 16.49
CA ALA A 419 -4.93 -4.65 17.72
C ALA A 419 -6.13 -4.72 18.68
N LEU A 420 -6.91 -3.64 18.79
CA LEU A 420 -8.03 -3.52 19.72
C LEU A 420 -9.08 -4.64 19.62
N PRO A 421 -9.61 -5.02 18.43
CA PRO A 421 -10.57 -6.11 18.33
C PRO A 421 -9.99 -7.48 18.74
N VAL A 422 -8.67 -7.69 18.57
CA VAL A 422 -8.00 -8.90 19.06
C VAL A 422 -8.00 -8.93 20.58
N LEU A 423 -7.69 -7.79 21.22
CA LEU A 423 -7.76 -7.66 22.69
C LEU A 423 -9.17 -7.95 23.22
N VAL A 424 -10.19 -7.33 22.63
CA VAL A 424 -11.58 -7.50 23.05
C VAL A 424 -12.05 -8.94 22.84
N ALA A 425 -11.72 -9.55 21.70
CA ALA A 425 -12.11 -10.93 21.41
C ALA A 425 -11.56 -11.93 22.44
N VAL A 426 -10.25 -11.85 22.74
CA VAL A 426 -9.63 -12.75 23.73
C VAL A 426 -10.15 -12.48 25.14
N THR A 427 -10.39 -11.22 25.51
CA THR A 427 -10.95 -10.85 26.83
C THR A 427 -12.34 -11.47 27.06
N LEU A 428 -13.20 -11.39 26.05
CA LEU A 428 -14.58 -11.84 26.14
C LEU A 428 -14.74 -13.35 25.94
N PHE A 429 -14.01 -13.92 24.98
CA PHE A 429 -14.27 -15.28 24.47
C PHE A 429 -13.17 -16.29 24.76
N GLY A 430 -12.00 -15.87 25.26
CA GLY A 430 -10.93 -16.80 25.63
C GLY A 430 -11.30 -17.70 26.81
N ALA A 431 -10.70 -18.88 26.89
CA ALA A 431 -10.81 -19.80 28.02
C ALA A 431 -9.81 -19.46 29.15
N SER A 432 -8.60 -19.04 28.79
CA SER A 432 -7.54 -18.78 29.78
C SER A 432 -7.81 -17.52 30.61
N ARG A 433 -8.15 -17.69 31.90
CA ARG A 433 -8.43 -16.57 32.84
C ARG A 433 -7.29 -15.55 32.90
N GLY A 434 -6.04 -16.02 32.98
CA GLY A 434 -4.88 -15.12 33.02
C GLY A 434 -4.75 -14.28 31.75
N ARG A 435 -4.91 -14.90 30.57
CA ARG A 435 -4.83 -14.18 29.29
C ARG A 435 -5.96 -13.17 29.16
N ARG A 436 -7.19 -13.53 29.55
CA ARG A 436 -8.34 -12.62 29.54
C ARG A 436 -8.10 -11.37 30.38
N VAL A 437 -7.54 -11.53 31.58
CA VAL A 437 -7.23 -10.39 32.47
C VAL A 437 -6.15 -9.51 31.84
N VAL A 438 -5.05 -10.10 31.37
CA VAL A 438 -3.95 -9.33 30.74
C VAL A 438 -4.44 -8.57 29.50
N TYR A 439 -5.18 -9.23 28.62
CA TYR A 439 -5.73 -8.60 27.41
C TYR A 439 -6.78 -7.54 27.76
N GLY A 440 -7.63 -7.80 28.77
CA GLY A 440 -8.63 -6.85 29.25
C GLY A 440 -8.00 -5.58 29.84
N LEU A 441 -6.91 -5.72 30.61
CA LEU A 441 -6.14 -4.58 31.11
C LEU A 441 -5.50 -3.78 29.96
N ALA A 442 -5.03 -4.45 28.91
CA ALA A 442 -4.45 -3.79 27.73
C ALA A 442 -5.49 -3.01 26.90
N VAL A 443 -6.79 -3.35 26.95
CA VAL A 443 -7.85 -2.59 26.25
C VAL A 443 -7.87 -1.13 26.69
N LEU A 444 -7.63 -0.84 27.98
CA LEU A 444 -7.73 0.50 28.53
C LEU A 444 -6.72 1.50 27.92
N PRO A 445 -5.39 1.28 27.98
CA PRO A 445 -4.44 2.20 27.38
C PRO A 445 -4.59 2.28 25.86
N LEU A 446 -4.91 1.18 25.16
CA LEU A 446 -5.13 1.22 23.71
C LEU A 446 -6.38 2.03 23.34
N GLY A 447 -7.51 1.78 23.99
CA GLY A 447 -8.75 2.49 23.76
C GLY A 447 -8.60 3.99 24.03
N LEU A 448 -7.92 4.36 25.13
CA LEU A 448 -7.62 5.75 25.44
C LEU A 448 -6.70 6.40 24.41
N ALA A 449 -5.65 5.69 23.96
CA ALA A 449 -4.74 6.21 22.94
C ALA A 449 -5.45 6.41 21.58
N VAL A 450 -6.33 5.48 21.18
CA VAL A 450 -7.19 5.63 19.99
C VAL A 450 -8.09 6.85 20.13
N LEU A 451 -8.74 7.04 21.29
CA LEU A 451 -9.60 8.19 21.55
C LEU A 451 -8.83 9.51 21.44
N LEU A 452 -7.69 9.62 22.12
CA LEU A 452 -6.84 10.82 22.15
C LEU A 452 -6.08 11.07 20.84
N SER A 453 -6.04 10.09 19.92
CA SER A 453 -5.54 10.33 18.55
C SER A 453 -6.48 11.24 17.76
N PHE A 454 -7.77 11.27 18.13
CA PHE A 454 -8.84 11.94 17.42
C PHE A 454 -8.81 11.69 15.90
N SER A 455 -8.45 10.45 15.53
CA SER A 455 -8.52 9.98 14.14
C SER A 455 -9.99 9.74 13.79
N LYS A 456 -10.54 10.58 12.89
CA LYS A 456 -11.91 10.47 12.38
C LYS A 456 -12.17 9.07 11.80
N GLY A 457 -11.23 8.55 11.00
CA GLY A 457 -11.34 7.21 10.40
C GLY A 457 -11.37 6.09 11.43
N ALA A 458 -10.58 6.18 12.50
CA ALA A 458 -10.58 5.18 13.57
C ALA A 458 -11.88 5.22 14.40
N LEU A 459 -12.29 6.41 14.82
CA LEU A 459 -13.39 6.61 15.77
C LEU A 459 -14.78 6.45 15.14
N ILE A 460 -14.92 6.76 13.85
CA ILE A 460 -16.22 6.73 13.17
C ILE A 460 -16.43 5.43 12.39
N LEU A 461 -15.37 4.88 11.77
CA LEU A 461 -15.47 3.73 10.88
C LEU A 461 -14.73 2.51 11.42
N GLY A 462 -13.41 2.58 11.57
CA GLY A 462 -12.56 1.42 11.83
C GLY A 462 -12.92 0.64 13.11
N VAL A 463 -12.87 1.30 14.26
CA VAL A 463 -13.13 0.66 15.56
C VAL A 463 -14.61 0.28 15.71
N PRO A 464 -15.59 1.15 15.41
CA PRO A 464 -16.99 0.77 15.52
C PRO A 464 -17.36 -0.44 14.65
N LEU A 465 -16.95 -0.46 13.37
CA LEU A 465 -17.29 -1.55 12.45
C LEU A 465 -16.56 -2.85 12.78
N SER A 466 -15.33 -2.80 13.31
CA SER A 466 -14.64 -4.01 13.77
C SER A 466 -15.25 -4.60 15.03
N LEU A 467 -15.69 -3.78 16.00
CA LEU A 467 -16.38 -4.27 17.20
C LEU A 467 -17.79 -4.79 16.88
N LEU A 468 -18.51 -4.14 15.96
CA LEU A 468 -19.78 -4.66 15.44
C LEU A 468 -19.57 -6.00 14.74
N ALA A 469 -18.58 -6.10 13.85
CA ALA A 469 -18.24 -7.35 13.18
C ALA A 469 -17.85 -8.46 14.17
N LEU A 470 -17.08 -8.13 15.22
CA LEU A 470 -16.73 -9.08 16.27
C LEU A 470 -17.98 -9.70 16.92
N GLY A 471 -18.98 -8.88 17.29
CA GLY A 471 -20.24 -9.37 17.87
C GLY A 471 -21.11 -10.15 16.87
N VAL A 472 -21.16 -9.72 15.61
CA VAL A 472 -21.86 -10.44 14.53
C VAL A 472 -21.23 -11.81 14.26
N LEU A 473 -19.89 -11.88 14.22
CA LEU A 473 -19.15 -13.12 13.99
C LEU A 473 -19.24 -14.08 15.18
N ALA A 474 -19.24 -13.55 16.40
CA ALA A 474 -19.44 -14.33 17.63
C ALA A 474 -20.85 -14.96 17.69
N GLY A 475 -21.86 -14.24 17.17
CA GLY A 475 -23.24 -14.71 17.03
C GLY A 475 -24.08 -14.63 18.32
N GLY A 476 -25.38 -14.93 18.19
CA GLY A 476 -26.32 -14.95 19.30
C GLY A 476 -26.52 -13.57 19.95
N PRO A 477 -26.53 -13.46 21.30
CA PRO A 477 -26.76 -12.18 21.97
C PRO A 477 -25.64 -11.15 21.72
N TRP A 478 -24.45 -11.59 21.32
CA TRP A 478 -23.30 -10.72 21.07
C TRP A 478 -23.50 -9.78 19.88
N SER A 479 -24.32 -10.18 18.90
CA SER A 479 -24.65 -9.32 17.76
C SER A 479 -25.43 -8.09 18.23
N TRP A 480 -26.47 -8.29 19.06
CA TRP A 480 -27.25 -7.21 19.65
C TRP A 480 -26.45 -6.40 20.68
N ALA A 481 -25.63 -7.05 21.50
CA ALA A 481 -24.76 -6.36 22.46
C ALA A 481 -23.76 -5.43 21.75
N SER A 482 -23.14 -5.89 20.67
CA SER A 482 -22.21 -5.06 19.89
C SER A 482 -22.92 -3.90 19.19
N LEU A 483 -24.11 -4.12 18.63
CA LEU A 483 -24.93 -3.06 18.04
C LEU A 483 -25.31 -2.02 19.09
N GLY A 484 -25.79 -2.45 20.26
CA GLY A 484 -26.11 -1.57 21.38
C GLY A 484 -24.90 -0.78 21.86
N ALA A 485 -23.74 -1.43 22.01
CA ALA A 485 -22.50 -0.77 22.43
C ALA A 485 -22.04 0.28 21.41
N VAL A 486 -22.11 -0.01 20.11
CA VAL A 486 -21.78 0.96 19.05
C VAL A 486 -22.79 2.11 19.02
N ALA A 487 -24.08 1.85 19.20
CA ALA A 487 -25.09 2.90 19.28
C ALA A 487 -24.89 3.81 20.50
N VAL A 488 -24.57 3.25 21.67
CA VAL A 488 -24.24 4.01 22.88
C VAL A 488 -22.96 4.82 22.68
N ALA A 489 -21.92 4.22 22.09
CA ALA A 489 -20.68 4.94 21.79
C ALA A 489 -20.91 6.09 20.79
N ALA A 490 -21.73 5.88 19.77
CA ALA A 490 -22.11 6.92 18.82
C ALA A 490 -22.87 8.05 19.50
N ALA A 491 -23.81 7.74 20.40
CA ALA A 491 -24.51 8.75 21.20
C ALA A 491 -23.55 9.50 22.14
N ALA A 492 -22.63 8.79 22.80
CA ALA A 492 -21.60 9.37 23.67
C ALA A 492 -20.58 10.22 22.90
N ALA A 493 -20.43 10.00 21.59
CA ALA A 493 -19.57 10.78 20.71
C ALA A 493 -20.25 12.05 20.17
N ILE A 494 -21.55 12.27 20.38
CA ILE A 494 -22.26 13.49 19.93
C ILE A 494 -21.56 14.78 20.40
N PRO A 495 -21.10 14.92 21.66
CA PRO A 495 -20.36 16.10 22.09
C PRO A 495 -19.07 16.34 21.30
N LEU A 496 -18.41 15.29 20.79
CA LEU A 496 -17.21 15.44 19.97
C LEU A 496 -17.50 16.20 18.67
N LEU A 497 -18.71 16.07 18.11
CA LEU A 497 -19.12 16.78 16.89
C LEU A 497 -19.11 18.30 17.04
N ARG A 498 -19.19 18.81 18.28
CA ARG A 498 -19.11 20.25 18.58
C ARG A 498 -17.68 20.76 18.73
N THR A 499 -16.69 19.87 18.78
CA THR A 499 -15.28 20.28 18.85
C THR A 499 -14.81 20.80 17.49
N PRO A 500 -13.83 21.73 17.45
CA PRO A 500 -13.30 22.27 16.20
C PRO A 500 -12.84 21.19 15.21
N ARG A 501 -12.34 20.07 15.76
CA ARG A 501 -11.87 18.92 14.98
C ARG A 501 -12.97 18.22 14.18
N PHE A 502 -14.18 18.09 14.73
CA PHE A 502 -15.28 17.35 14.11
C PHE A 502 -16.41 18.26 13.60
N ALA A 503 -16.40 19.55 13.93
CA ALA A 503 -17.38 20.51 13.43
C ALA A 503 -17.41 20.57 11.89
N SER A 504 -16.24 20.45 11.26
CA SER A 504 -16.08 20.41 9.79
C SER A 504 -16.14 19.00 9.20
N LEU A 505 -16.64 17.99 9.94
CA LEU A 505 -16.66 16.60 9.46
C LEU A 505 -17.42 16.44 8.13
N LEU A 506 -18.56 17.11 8.00
CA LEU A 506 -19.42 17.09 6.82
C LEU A 506 -19.19 18.27 5.87
N ASP A 507 -18.22 19.14 6.16
CA ASP A 507 -17.90 20.25 5.29
C ASP A 507 -17.10 19.74 4.08
N THR A 508 -17.68 19.86 2.89
CA THR A 508 -17.08 19.45 1.62
C THR A 508 -16.43 20.60 0.87
N ARG A 509 -16.43 21.82 1.44
CA ARG A 509 -15.90 23.04 0.83
C ARG A 509 -14.59 23.50 1.48
N SER A 510 -14.31 23.06 2.70
CA SER A 510 -13.08 23.39 3.41
C SER A 510 -12.60 22.25 4.32
N GLY A 511 -11.39 22.38 4.88
CA GLY A 511 -10.84 21.45 5.85
C GLY A 511 -10.50 20.05 5.30
N THR A 512 -10.33 19.09 6.21
CA THR A 512 -9.79 17.76 5.87
C THR A 512 -10.66 16.95 4.90
N THR A 513 -11.99 17.11 4.98
CA THR A 513 -12.91 16.35 4.12
C THR A 513 -12.86 16.87 2.68
N PHE A 514 -12.79 18.19 2.49
CA PHE A 514 -12.55 18.81 1.18
C PHE A 514 -11.25 18.28 0.53
N PHE A 515 -10.11 18.37 1.23
CA PHE A 515 -8.83 17.89 0.66
C PHE A 515 -8.87 16.41 0.32
N ARG A 516 -9.55 15.58 1.13
CA ARG A 516 -9.72 14.15 0.84
C ARG A 516 -10.52 13.92 -0.45
N LEU A 517 -11.60 14.67 -0.68
CA LEU A 517 -12.39 14.56 -1.91
C LEU A 517 -11.59 15.00 -3.15
N GLN A 518 -10.80 16.07 -3.06
CA GLN A 518 -9.94 16.51 -4.16
C GLN A 518 -8.84 15.49 -4.46
N LEU A 519 -8.24 14.91 -3.42
CA LEU A 519 -7.27 13.84 -3.55
C LEU A 519 -7.86 12.60 -4.24
N TRP A 520 -9.10 12.23 -3.91
CA TRP A 520 -9.78 11.10 -4.56
C TRP A 520 -10.10 11.37 -6.03
N ARG A 521 -10.53 12.60 -6.37
CA ARG A 521 -10.70 13.03 -7.77
C ARG A 521 -9.38 12.93 -8.54
N SER A 522 -8.30 13.42 -7.94
CA SER A 522 -6.93 13.37 -8.50
C SER A 522 -6.47 11.92 -8.72
N SER A 523 -6.70 11.06 -7.73
CA SER A 523 -6.37 9.63 -7.77
C SER A 523 -7.18 8.88 -8.83
N TRP A 524 -8.46 9.24 -9.02
CA TRP A 524 -9.30 8.67 -10.06
C TRP A 524 -8.83 9.06 -11.46
N MET A 525 -8.47 10.33 -11.69
CA MET A 525 -7.86 10.77 -12.95
C MET A 525 -6.54 10.01 -13.21
N MET A 526 -5.69 9.87 -12.19
CA MET A 526 -4.45 9.11 -12.27
C MET A 526 -4.71 7.64 -12.65
N PHE A 527 -5.69 6.98 -12.05
CA PHE A 527 -6.04 5.61 -12.41
C PHE A 527 -6.56 5.49 -13.85
N ARG A 528 -7.39 6.45 -14.31
CA ARG A 528 -7.90 6.46 -15.69
C ARG A 528 -6.78 6.59 -16.73
N ASP A 529 -5.75 7.37 -16.43
CA ASP A 529 -4.57 7.52 -17.29
C ASP A 529 -3.66 6.28 -17.25
N HIS A 530 -3.67 5.52 -16.14
CA HIS A 530 -2.79 4.37 -15.91
C HIS A 530 -3.54 3.09 -15.45
N PRO A 531 -4.50 2.56 -16.22
CA PRO A 531 -5.46 1.58 -15.71
C PRO A 531 -4.88 0.17 -15.47
N TRP A 532 -3.78 -0.20 -16.14
CA TRP A 532 -3.30 -1.59 -16.13
C TRP A 532 -2.40 -1.91 -14.94
N LEU A 533 -1.31 -1.15 -14.79
CA LEU A 533 -0.28 -1.35 -13.78
C LEU A 533 -0.12 -0.14 -12.84
N GLY A 534 -0.98 0.88 -12.96
CA GLY A 534 -0.85 2.11 -12.19
C GLY A 534 0.38 2.92 -12.59
N VAL A 535 0.80 3.82 -11.70
CA VAL A 535 2.02 4.63 -11.82
C VAL A 535 3.25 3.95 -11.21
N GLY A 536 3.08 2.73 -10.66
CA GLY A 536 4.12 2.01 -9.95
C GLY A 536 4.17 2.31 -8.45
N LEU A 537 4.82 1.41 -7.71
CA LEU A 537 5.06 1.56 -6.27
C LEU A 537 5.80 2.87 -5.96
N ASP A 538 5.39 3.55 -4.89
CA ASP A 538 5.94 4.80 -4.34
C ASP A 538 6.03 5.98 -5.32
N ASN A 539 5.30 5.91 -6.44
CA ASN A 539 5.30 6.96 -7.47
C ASN A 539 4.12 7.95 -7.34
N PHE A 540 3.13 7.64 -6.49
CA PHE A 540 1.92 8.46 -6.31
C PHE A 540 2.22 9.93 -6.02
N LEU A 541 3.15 10.21 -5.09
CA LEU A 541 3.53 11.57 -4.69
C LEU A 541 3.92 12.44 -5.90
N TYR A 542 4.80 11.92 -6.74
CA TYR A 542 5.36 12.64 -7.88
C TYR A 542 4.30 12.92 -8.94
N HIS A 543 3.44 11.94 -9.21
CA HIS A 543 2.33 12.11 -10.15
C HIS A 543 1.25 13.03 -9.60
N TYR A 544 0.91 12.93 -8.31
CA TYR A 544 -0.05 13.82 -7.67
C TYR A 544 0.47 15.26 -7.73
N ARG A 545 1.63 15.55 -7.14
CA ARG A 545 2.24 16.89 -7.13
C ARG A 545 2.47 17.46 -8.53
N GLY A 546 3.00 16.65 -9.44
CA GLY A 546 3.48 17.11 -10.74
C GLY A 546 2.46 16.99 -11.88
N ARG A 547 1.27 16.47 -11.66
CA ARG A 547 0.31 16.28 -12.76
C ARG A 547 -1.14 16.35 -12.31
N TYR A 548 -1.49 15.64 -11.25
CA TYR A 548 -2.90 15.43 -10.91
C TYR A 548 -3.42 16.32 -9.78
N ILE A 549 -2.57 17.10 -9.10
CA ILE A 549 -3.01 18.02 -8.06
C ILE A 549 -3.96 19.05 -8.66
N LEU A 550 -5.16 19.11 -8.10
CA LEU A 550 -6.17 20.07 -8.52
C LEU A 550 -5.76 21.47 -8.04
N PRO A 551 -5.99 22.53 -8.83
CA PRO A 551 -5.77 23.91 -8.42
C PRO A 551 -6.34 24.26 -7.05
N ALA A 552 -7.51 23.71 -6.71
CA ALA A 552 -8.18 23.94 -5.43
C ALA A 552 -7.54 23.19 -4.24
N ALA A 553 -6.67 22.21 -4.49
CA ALA A 553 -5.99 21.37 -3.49
C ALA A 553 -4.50 21.74 -3.28
N TRP A 554 -4.06 22.88 -3.82
CA TRP A 554 -2.67 23.30 -3.86
C TRP A 554 -1.96 23.36 -2.49
N GLN A 555 -2.70 23.48 -1.39
CA GLN A 555 -2.15 23.57 -0.02
C GLN A 555 -1.55 22.25 0.48
N GLU A 556 -1.94 21.11 -0.11
CA GLU A 556 -1.43 19.80 0.30
C GLU A 556 -0.71 19.09 -0.86
N PRO A 557 0.43 19.61 -1.36
CA PRO A 557 1.12 19.03 -2.51
C PRO A 557 1.96 17.78 -2.18
N ASP A 558 2.18 17.51 -0.90
CA ASP A 558 3.12 16.49 -0.42
C ASP A 558 2.46 15.19 0.06
N ILE A 559 1.28 14.89 -0.48
CA ILE A 559 0.54 13.65 -0.17
C ILE A 559 1.08 12.49 -1.01
N SER A 560 1.48 11.40 -0.35
CA SER A 560 2.09 10.22 -0.99
C SER A 560 1.14 9.02 -1.16
N GLN A 561 -0.13 9.15 -0.80
CA GLN A 561 -1.12 8.07 -0.85
C GLN A 561 -2.54 8.61 -1.06
N ALA A 562 -3.41 7.82 -1.67
CA ALA A 562 -4.77 8.23 -2.01
C ALA A 562 -5.71 8.29 -0.79
N HIS A 563 -5.31 7.70 0.34
CA HIS A 563 -6.14 7.60 1.55
C HIS A 563 -7.51 6.97 1.28
N ASN A 564 -7.53 5.96 0.42
CA ASN A 564 -8.64 5.06 0.16
C ASN A 564 -8.04 3.76 -0.40
N ILE A 565 -8.36 2.63 0.21
CA ILE A 565 -7.76 1.34 -0.11
C ILE A 565 -7.91 0.96 -1.59
N LEU A 566 -9.06 1.24 -2.21
CA LEU A 566 -9.26 0.92 -3.62
C LEU A 566 -8.40 1.81 -4.51
N LEU A 567 -8.40 3.13 -4.24
CA LEU A 567 -7.61 4.08 -5.00
C LEU A 567 -6.10 3.89 -4.80
N ASP A 568 -5.65 3.45 -3.62
CA ASP A 568 -4.24 3.13 -3.37
C ASP A 568 -3.79 1.94 -4.23
N TYR A 569 -4.56 0.85 -4.25
CA TYR A 569 -4.25 -0.30 -5.11
C TYR A 569 -4.34 0.07 -6.60
N ALA A 570 -5.36 0.83 -6.99
CA ALA A 570 -5.59 1.24 -8.36
C ALA A 570 -4.49 2.17 -8.90
N THR A 571 -4.08 3.17 -8.12
CA THR A 571 -3.04 4.12 -8.56
C THR A 571 -1.66 3.50 -8.57
N ARG A 572 -1.32 2.61 -7.63
CA ARG A 572 0.03 2.00 -7.54
C ARG A 572 0.22 0.81 -8.48
N MET A 573 -0.83 0.02 -8.71
CA MET A 573 -0.75 -1.28 -9.40
C MET A 573 -1.87 -1.51 -10.43
N GLY A 574 -2.73 -0.52 -10.69
CA GLY A 574 -3.80 -0.60 -11.67
C GLY A 574 -4.89 -1.62 -11.33
N ILE A 575 -5.60 -2.07 -12.35
CA ILE A 575 -6.67 -3.07 -12.24
C ILE A 575 -6.13 -4.42 -11.77
N ALA A 576 -4.89 -4.76 -12.12
CA ALA A 576 -4.23 -5.97 -11.63
C ALA A 576 -4.05 -5.91 -10.10
N GLY A 577 -3.68 -4.74 -9.57
CA GLY A 577 -3.60 -4.49 -8.14
C GLY A 577 -4.95 -4.67 -7.45
N LEU A 578 -6.01 -4.04 -7.99
CA LEU A 578 -7.38 -4.20 -7.48
C LEU A 578 -7.82 -5.67 -7.46
N ALA A 579 -7.54 -6.42 -8.53
CA ALA A 579 -7.85 -7.84 -8.61
C ALA A 579 -7.07 -8.65 -7.56
N ALA A 580 -5.79 -8.34 -7.34
CA ALA A 580 -4.98 -9.00 -6.31
C ALA A 580 -5.52 -8.73 -4.90
N GLY A 581 -5.84 -7.47 -4.59
CA GLY A 581 -6.46 -7.09 -3.31
C GLY A 581 -7.81 -7.77 -3.10
N ALA A 582 -8.68 -7.79 -4.12
CA ALA A 582 -9.97 -8.47 -4.05
C ALA A 582 -9.82 -9.98 -3.85
N TRP A 583 -8.88 -10.62 -4.55
CA TRP A 583 -8.61 -12.05 -4.40
C TRP A 583 -8.08 -12.38 -3.00
N LEU A 584 -7.16 -11.58 -2.46
CA LEU A 584 -6.69 -11.72 -1.07
C LEU A 584 -7.86 -11.69 -0.07
N GLN A 585 -8.78 -10.73 -0.22
CA GLN A 585 -9.93 -10.62 0.68
C GLN A 585 -10.90 -11.81 0.52
N VAL A 586 -11.22 -12.21 -0.70
CA VAL A 586 -12.10 -13.38 -0.95
C VAL A 586 -11.47 -14.66 -0.39
N ALA A 587 -10.17 -14.87 -0.61
CA ALA A 587 -9.45 -16.03 -0.11
C ALA A 587 -9.38 -16.03 1.43
N PHE A 588 -9.11 -14.88 2.04
CA PHE A 588 -9.09 -14.71 3.50
C PHE A 588 -10.45 -15.06 4.11
N TRP A 589 -11.54 -14.45 3.65
CA TRP A 589 -12.86 -14.66 4.25
C TRP A 589 -13.38 -16.08 4.05
N ARG A 590 -13.11 -16.71 2.90
CA ARG A 590 -13.44 -18.13 2.66
C ARG A 590 -12.73 -19.05 3.65
N LEU A 591 -11.49 -18.73 4.02
CA LEU A 591 -10.71 -19.49 4.98
C LEU A 591 -11.10 -19.19 6.44
N ALA A 592 -11.38 -17.92 6.77
CA ALA A 592 -11.58 -17.46 8.13
C ALA A 592 -13.00 -17.69 8.67
N LEU A 593 -14.04 -17.58 7.82
CA LEU A 593 -15.44 -17.66 8.27
C LEU A 593 -15.82 -18.98 8.94
N PRO A 594 -15.36 -20.16 8.49
CA PRO A 594 -15.61 -21.42 9.19
C PRO A 594 -15.04 -21.42 10.62
N LEU A 595 -13.88 -20.78 10.83
CA LEU A 595 -13.15 -20.77 12.10
C LEU A 595 -13.91 -20.09 13.24
N ARG A 596 -14.96 -19.32 12.95
CA ARG A 596 -15.86 -18.75 13.98
C ARG A 596 -16.58 -19.81 14.81
N ARG A 597 -16.61 -21.06 14.33
CA ARG A 597 -17.28 -22.22 14.93
C ARG A 597 -16.30 -23.22 15.58
N LEU A 598 -15.01 -22.90 15.66
CA LEU A 598 -14.03 -23.76 16.34
C LEU A 598 -14.49 -24.10 17.77
N ALA A 599 -14.30 -25.35 18.15
CA ALA A 599 -14.68 -25.85 19.48
C ALA A 599 -13.78 -25.28 20.58
N ASP A 600 -12.47 -25.17 20.31
CA ASP A 600 -11.52 -24.56 21.24
C ASP A 600 -11.80 -23.05 21.41
N PRO A 601 -12.13 -22.58 22.63
CA PRO A 601 -12.51 -21.19 22.83
C PRO A 601 -11.38 -20.18 22.59
N ASP A 602 -10.13 -20.54 22.89
CA ASP A 602 -8.97 -19.67 22.71
C ASP A 602 -8.69 -19.47 21.21
N ARG A 603 -8.66 -20.55 20.43
CA ARG A 603 -8.52 -20.51 18.96
C ARG A 603 -9.68 -19.78 18.30
N ARG A 604 -10.91 -20.03 18.76
CA ARG A 604 -12.11 -19.32 18.28
C ARG A 604 -12.01 -17.82 18.58
N ALA A 605 -11.64 -17.42 19.79
CA ALA A 605 -11.46 -16.02 20.15
C ALA A 605 -10.39 -15.34 19.30
N LEU A 606 -9.28 -16.02 19.03
CA LEU A 606 -8.23 -15.52 18.16
C LEU A 606 -8.72 -15.35 16.72
N ALA A 607 -9.43 -16.33 16.16
CA ALA A 607 -10.02 -16.24 14.81
C ALA A 607 -11.00 -15.06 14.69
N LEU A 608 -11.88 -14.89 15.68
CA LEU A 608 -12.82 -13.77 15.75
C LEU A 608 -12.09 -12.42 15.81
N GLY A 609 -11.04 -12.31 16.64
CA GLY A 609 -10.20 -11.12 16.74
C GLY A 609 -9.49 -10.78 15.43
N MET A 610 -8.93 -11.78 14.74
CA MET A 610 -8.24 -11.59 13.46
C MET A 610 -9.20 -11.19 12.33
N MET A 611 -10.40 -11.76 12.28
CA MET A 611 -11.45 -11.32 11.35
C MET A 611 -11.90 -9.88 11.62
N ALA A 612 -12.12 -9.51 12.89
CA ALA A 612 -12.48 -8.15 13.26
C ALA A 612 -11.34 -7.14 12.99
N SER A 613 -10.08 -7.54 13.18
CA SER A 613 -8.89 -6.76 12.74
C SER A 613 -8.91 -6.52 11.23
N MET A 614 -9.25 -7.53 10.43
CA MET A 614 -9.42 -7.39 8.97
C MET A 614 -10.57 -6.45 8.60
N VAL A 615 -11.66 -6.42 9.38
CA VAL A 615 -12.74 -5.44 9.19
C VAL A 615 -12.24 -4.03 9.50
N ASN A 616 -11.46 -3.82 10.56
CA ASN A 616 -10.86 -2.49 10.82
C ASN A 616 -9.94 -2.06 9.67
N PHE A 617 -9.11 -2.99 9.14
CA PHE A 617 -8.27 -2.74 7.97
C PHE A 617 -9.09 -2.25 6.77
N LEU A 618 -10.21 -2.90 6.47
CA LEU A 618 -11.12 -2.50 5.39
C LEU A 618 -11.81 -1.17 5.67
N ALA A 619 -12.47 -1.05 6.83
CA ALA A 619 -13.32 0.08 7.19
C ALA A 619 -12.53 1.39 7.34
N HIS A 620 -11.44 1.37 8.09
CA HIS A 620 -10.58 2.55 8.23
C HIS A 620 -9.88 2.86 6.89
N GLY A 621 -9.51 1.81 6.15
CA GLY A 621 -8.91 1.91 4.82
C GLY A 621 -9.78 2.62 3.78
N LEU A 622 -11.09 2.77 3.98
CA LEU A 622 -11.94 3.53 3.05
C LEU A 622 -11.65 5.05 3.08
N VAL A 623 -11.05 5.56 4.16
CA VAL A 623 -10.85 7.00 4.39
C VAL A 623 -9.44 7.41 4.78
N ASP A 624 -8.53 6.44 4.91
CA ASP A 624 -7.12 6.65 5.24
C ASP A 624 -6.24 5.52 4.66
N ALA A 625 -4.93 5.54 4.95
CA ALA A 625 -4.00 4.47 4.60
C ALA A 625 -4.52 3.11 5.10
N SER A 626 -4.37 2.05 4.31
CA SER A 626 -4.72 0.71 4.81
C SER A 626 -3.54 -0.26 4.80
N TYR A 627 -2.91 -0.45 3.64
CA TYR A 627 -1.87 -1.45 3.47
C TYR A 627 -0.46 -0.84 3.36
N PHE A 628 -0.31 0.26 2.61
CA PHE A 628 1.00 0.83 2.22
C PHE A 628 1.69 1.64 3.33
N LEU A 629 1.74 1.09 4.54
CA LEU A 629 2.61 1.49 5.65
C LEU A 629 3.21 0.23 6.27
N ILE A 630 4.47 0.27 6.69
CA ILE A 630 5.28 -0.93 6.96
C ILE A 630 4.63 -1.79 8.06
N ASP A 631 4.30 -1.15 9.18
CA ASP A 631 3.60 -1.78 10.29
C ASP A 631 2.25 -2.40 9.86
N LEU A 632 1.48 -1.69 9.04
CA LEU A 632 0.17 -2.15 8.58
C LEU A 632 0.27 -3.35 7.63
N ALA A 633 1.28 -3.37 6.75
CA ALA A 633 1.57 -4.50 5.88
C ALA A 633 1.97 -5.75 6.69
N PHE A 634 2.81 -5.60 7.72
CA PHE A 634 3.15 -6.69 8.64
C PHE A 634 1.92 -7.20 9.41
N VAL A 635 1.05 -6.32 9.92
CA VAL A 635 -0.18 -6.73 10.61
C VAL A 635 -1.15 -7.44 9.67
N PHE A 636 -1.27 -6.98 8.43
CA PHE A 636 -2.09 -7.64 7.41
C PHE A 636 -1.60 -9.08 7.17
N PHE A 637 -0.32 -9.26 6.89
CA PHE A 637 0.26 -10.59 6.64
C PHE A 637 0.35 -11.48 7.89
N LEU A 638 0.48 -10.89 9.09
CA LEU A 638 0.31 -11.60 10.37
C LEU A 638 -1.10 -12.18 10.46
N THR A 639 -2.12 -11.37 10.16
CA THR A 639 -3.53 -11.76 10.21
C THR A 639 -3.80 -12.93 9.25
N LEU A 640 -3.27 -12.86 8.02
CA LEU A 640 -3.35 -13.96 7.05
C LEU A 640 -2.67 -15.24 7.56
N GLY A 641 -1.45 -15.11 8.11
CA GLY A 641 -0.65 -16.23 8.60
C GLY A 641 -1.29 -16.94 9.80
N VAL A 642 -1.84 -16.19 10.75
CA VAL A 642 -2.53 -16.74 11.93
C VAL A 642 -3.79 -17.49 11.52
N VAL A 643 -4.65 -16.90 10.67
CA VAL A 643 -5.87 -17.56 10.20
C VAL A 643 -5.54 -18.86 9.46
N GLN A 644 -4.50 -18.86 8.64
CA GLN A 644 -4.09 -20.05 7.91
C GLN A 644 -3.50 -21.13 8.80
N HIS A 645 -2.83 -20.75 9.90
CA HIS A 645 -2.39 -21.70 10.91
C HIS A 645 -3.58 -22.38 11.60
N LEU A 646 -4.55 -21.59 12.05
CA LEU A 646 -5.77 -22.09 12.72
C LEU A 646 -6.59 -23.03 11.83
N ALA A 647 -6.68 -22.75 10.53
CA ALA A 647 -7.40 -23.60 9.59
C ALA A 647 -6.74 -24.98 9.38
N ARG A 648 -5.41 -25.09 9.52
CA ARG A 648 -4.73 -26.39 9.38
C ARG A 648 -4.91 -27.30 10.58
N SER A 649 -4.91 -26.73 11.77
CA SER A 649 -5.11 -27.51 12.99
C SER A 649 -6.50 -28.16 13.02
N GLU A 650 -7.51 -27.49 12.46
CA GLU A 650 -8.88 -28.04 12.33
C GLU A 650 -8.93 -29.23 11.36
N THR A 651 -8.29 -29.15 10.19
CA THR A 651 -8.24 -30.28 9.25
C THR A 651 -7.50 -31.50 9.80
N GLY A 652 -6.50 -31.30 10.67
CA GLY A 652 -5.80 -32.39 11.33
C GLY A 652 -6.61 -33.05 12.46
N GLU A 653 -7.56 -32.33 13.07
CA GLU A 653 -8.48 -32.86 14.09
C GLU A 653 -9.64 -33.66 13.50
N LEU A 654 -9.90 -33.54 12.19
CA LEU A 654 -10.92 -34.33 11.47
C LEU A 654 -10.37 -35.64 10.86
N GLU A 655 -9.04 -35.82 10.85
CA GLU A 655 -8.36 -37.02 10.32
C GLU A 655 -7.86 -37.99 11.43
N ILE A 656 -8.20 -37.73 12.70
CA ILE A 656 -7.97 -38.62 13.86
C ILE A 656 -9.34 -39.06 14.38
#